data_AF-A0A9Q0CHI9-F1
#
_entry.id   AF-A0A9Q0CHI9-F1
#
_cell.length_a   1.000
_cell.length_b   1.000
_cell.length_c   1.000
_cell.angle_alpha   90.00
_cell.angle_beta   90.00
_cell.angle_gamma   90.00
#
_symmetry.space_group_name_H-M   'P 1'
#
loop_
_entity.id
_entity.type
_entity.pdbx_description
1 polymer ?
#
loop_
_entity_poly.entity_id
_entity_poly.type
_entity_poly.pdbx_seq_one_letter_code
_entity_poly.pdbx_strand_id
1 'polypeptide(L)'
;MISSASRLSLIVAVGALPLQLLRLTLTLTKSHCPKANMHTTTLRDPYISHSVSVRPDSLKFSSCLFSKSFHKNRNSLPIGYFHYSLKHISLLMQPPRYTSTCYFQKENSLKETSLPVQTLSGFPIEKLNGEVALVRIDTNLVLNTSNSYDKSSLERAISTIKYLYSAKARVLIATSWAESEYPRTICQKSLSDYLSSLLQLRVTPLQLGTKQEAEERSIFLLENLANFSGELANCPRFSEKLAHCVTIFVDDAFSLSHRMLASTVGVAGFCGVSLAGFNFEKELSDLLRLVDTTTPPYFAIIGGDNFSKKAPALQLIASKCDGLFFVGKLAFQIMKGLNLSVPHHFLEKNATNEVKKLIRIAQDREVPIFYPTDFVCAKNTDHELSEVFGFDEILAGWTPVDIGPKSLEKISSVISSCKKILWIGSPSLRLLKEDTSGASHLAAILHKSSNNACEIFAAGNIPCNAMGQISRSSSQIKLLKNTTVLWEFLKGRTLPGIAALDKAYPYAIRWDSVFSDPSLPLVVDIGSGNGLFLFQMAKKVKDSNFLGLEMNKKLVSRCRNGVLLSKLKNLHFISTNATSSFGPIVSSYPGKLVLVTIQCPNPDFNRGIYRWKMVQRTLVEAIIDLLAVKGKVFLQSDVEAVTIEMREQFITYGRGKVVIDVEDGEEWMEENPFGVRTDWELHTIAQGKPMYRTMLRKIG
;
A
#
# COMPACT_ATOMS: atom_id res chain seq x y z
N MET A 1 49.17 -61.74 1.02
CA MET A 1 49.78 -60.96 -0.09
C MET A 1 48.91 -59.69 -0.19
N ILE A 2 49.36 -58.46 0.10
CA ILE A 2 50.53 -57.71 -0.43
C ILE A 2 50.31 -57.45 -1.93
N SER A 3 50.21 -56.21 -2.46
CA SER A 3 50.61 -54.88 -1.91
C SER A 3 49.76 -53.68 -2.37
N SER A 4 49.63 -52.65 -1.50
CA SER A 4 49.67 -51.17 -1.71
C SER A 4 49.05 -50.43 -2.94
N ALA A 5 48.71 -49.12 -2.90
CA ALA A 5 48.16 -48.20 -1.87
C ALA A 5 48.10 -46.74 -2.39
N SER A 6 46.95 -46.04 -2.25
CA SER A 6 46.77 -44.55 -2.28
C SER A 6 47.11 -43.80 -3.60
N ARG A 7 46.52 -42.66 -4.01
CA ARG A 7 45.85 -41.51 -3.32
C ARG A 7 44.76 -40.85 -4.19
N LEU A 8 43.92 -40.00 -3.57
CA LEU A 8 43.20 -38.78 -4.04
C LEU A 8 42.91 -38.59 -5.56
N SER A 9 41.73 -38.11 -5.97
CA SER A 9 41.29 -36.73 -5.65
C SER A 9 39.77 -36.48 -5.81
N LEU A 10 39.24 -35.54 -5.03
CA LEU A 10 37.88 -35.00 -5.14
C LEU A 10 37.89 -33.76 -6.04
N ILE A 11 37.06 -33.71 -7.09
CA ILE A 11 36.94 -32.53 -7.96
C ILE A 11 35.65 -31.77 -7.61
N VAL A 12 35.80 -30.60 -6.97
CA VAL A 12 34.74 -29.60 -6.79
C VAL A 12 34.92 -28.51 -7.84
N ALA A 13 33.96 -28.37 -8.76
CA ALA A 13 34.01 -27.35 -9.80
C ALA A 13 33.58 -25.98 -9.25
N VAL A 14 34.52 -25.06 -9.06
CA VAL A 14 34.26 -23.66 -8.67
C VAL A 14 34.10 -22.80 -9.93
N GLY A 15 32.85 -22.43 -10.26
CA GLY A 15 32.55 -21.49 -11.34
C GLY A 15 32.74 -20.02 -10.93
N ALA A 16 33.30 -19.20 -11.82
CA ALA A 16 33.77 -17.85 -11.49
C ALA A 16 32.69 -16.75 -11.48
N LEU A 17 32.92 -15.71 -10.67
CA LEU A 17 32.26 -14.41 -10.79
C LEU A 17 32.96 -13.52 -11.84
N PRO A 18 32.22 -12.70 -12.61
CA PRO A 18 32.78 -11.56 -13.34
C PRO A 18 32.71 -10.26 -12.52
N LEU A 19 33.75 -9.42 -12.65
CA LEU A 19 33.77 -8.04 -12.13
C LEU A 19 33.17 -7.03 -13.13
N GLN A 20 33.03 -5.77 -12.71
CA GLN A 20 32.22 -4.75 -13.37
C GLN A 20 32.96 -3.86 -14.39
N LEU A 21 32.16 -3.11 -15.14
CA LEU A 21 32.41 -1.75 -15.68
C LEU A 21 33.41 -1.55 -16.84
N LEU A 22 32.84 -1.22 -18.00
CA LEU A 22 33.21 0.02 -18.70
C LEU A 22 31.98 0.61 -19.42
N ARG A 23 31.77 1.93 -19.33
CA ARG A 23 30.86 2.68 -20.22
C ARG A 23 31.72 3.38 -21.27
N LEU A 24 31.45 3.15 -22.54
CA LEU A 24 32.04 3.92 -23.64
C LEU A 24 30.98 4.87 -24.20
N THR A 25 31.32 6.16 -24.23
CA THR A 25 30.49 7.21 -24.84
C THR A 25 30.78 7.24 -26.34
N LEU A 26 29.75 7.06 -27.18
CA LEU A 26 29.86 7.26 -28.63
C LEU A 26 29.08 8.49 -29.05
N THR A 27 29.81 9.53 -29.42
CA THR A 27 29.28 10.76 -30.02
C THR A 27 28.94 10.48 -31.49
N LEU A 28 27.71 10.74 -31.92
CA LEU A 28 27.34 10.76 -33.33
C LEU A 28 26.92 12.18 -33.73
N THR A 29 27.63 12.72 -34.71
CA THR A 29 27.47 14.08 -35.24
C THR A 29 26.29 14.21 -36.20
N LYS A 30 25.63 15.37 -36.20
CA LYS A 30 24.62 15.72 -37.21
C LYS A 30 25.26 15.88 -38.60
N SER A 31 24.61 15.34 -39.62
CA SER A 31 24.75 15.75 -41.03
C SER A 31 23.35 16.15 -41.58
N HIS A 32 23.30 16.80 -42.74
CA HIS A 32 22.12 17.59 -43.16
C HIS A 32 21.05 16.85 -43.98
N CYS A 33 19.80 17.31 -43.78
CA CYS A 33 18.75 17.67 -44.76
C CYS A 33 19.05 17.49 -46.27
N PRO A 34 18.01 17.23 -47.12
CA PRO A 34 16.92 18.21 -47.27
C PRO A 34 15.47 17.70 -47.42
N LYS A 35 14.59 18.70 -47.41
CA LYS A 35 13.11 18.72 -47.42
C LYS A 35 12.43 17.95 -48.57
N ALA A 36 11.21 17.48 -48.30
CA ALA A 36 10.10 17.46 -49.25
C ALA A 36 8.82 17.99 -48.54
N ASN A 37 7.82 18.45 -49.29
CA ASN A 37 6.68 19.23 -48.79
C ASN A 37 5.33 18.48 -48.81
N MET A 38 4.35 19.12 -48.15
CA MET A 38 2.95 19.27 -48.56
C MET A 38 1.82 18.39 -47.98
N HIS A 39 0.75 19.14 -47.68
CA HIS A 39 -0.69 18.84 -47.53
C HIS A 39 -1.26 18.09 -46.33
N THR A 40 -2.06 18.86 -45.59
CA THR A 40 -3.21 18.47 -44.80
C THR A 40 -4.38 17.98 -45.67
N THR A 41 -5.02 16.87 -45.29
CA THR A 41 -6.46 16.66 -45.58
C THR A 41 -7.11 15.83 -44.46
N THR A 42 -8.26 16.28 -43.98
CA THR A 42 -9.14 15.50 -43.08
C THR A 42 -10.06 14.59 -43.87
N LEU A 43 -10.33 13.37 -43.39
CA LEU A 43 -11.60 12.67 -43.67
C LEU A 43 -11.89 11.61 -42.58
N ARG A 44 -13.03 10.91 -42.71
CA ARG A 44 -13.69 10.15 -41.63
C ARG A 44 -13.53 8.62 -41.76
N ASP A 45 -13.80 7.96 -40.63
CA ASP A 45 -14.23 6.57 -40.40
C ASP A 45 -15.04 5.86 -41.52
N PRO A 46 -15.22 4.50 -41.49
CA PRO A 46 -14.73 3.51 -40.50
C PRO A 46 -14.22 2.16 -41.07
N TYR A 47 -13.90 1.21 -40.16
CA TYR A 47 -13.89 -0.27 -40.29
C TYR A 47 -13.29 -0.95 -41.55
N ILE A 48 -12.25 -1.77 -41.34
CA ILE A 48 -12.19 -3.17 -41.82
C ILE A 48 -11.20 -3.96 -40.95
N SER A 49 -11.41 -5.27 -40.84
CA SER A 49 -10.58 -6.17 -40.03
C SER A 49 -9.78 -7.14 -40.89
N HIS A 50 -8.47 -7.28 -40.61
CA HIS A 50 -7.68 -8.42 -41.10
C HIS A 50 -6.67 -8.88 -40.05
N SER A 51 -6.68 -10.18 -39.79
CA SER A 51 -5.66 -10.90 -39.04
C SER A 51 -4.59 -11.44 -40.01
N VAL A 52 -3.32 -11.31 -39.63
CA VAL A 52 -2.21 -11.92 -40.38
C VAL A 52 -1.40 -12.79 -39.43
N SER A 53 -1.37 -14.10 -39.71
CA SER A 53 -0.52 -15.07 -39.00
C SER A 53 0.89 -15.07 -39.59
N VAL A 54 1.91 -15.01 -38.74
CA VAL A 54 3.32 -15.20 -39.14
C VAL A 54 3.86 -16.47 -38.48
N ARG A 55 4.44 -17.37 -39.27
CA ARG A 55 5.16 -18.56 -38.78
C ARG A 55 6.63 -18.20 -38.47
N PRO A 56 7.24 -18.75 -37.41
CA PRO A 56 8.67 -18.59 -37.15
C PRO A 56 9.47 -19.68 -37.85
N ASP A 57 10.59 -19.34 -38.50
CA ASP A 57 11.53 -20.34 -39.02
C ASP A 57 13.00 -19.90 -38.97
N SER A 58 13.86 -20.85 -38.57
CA SER A 58 15.33 -20.85 -38.64
C SER A 58 16.13 -19.61 -38.18
N LEU A 59 16.83 -19.75 -37.04
CA LEU A 59 18.09 -19.05 -36.76
C LEU A 59 19.24 -20.07 -36.74
N LYS A 60 20.21 -19.93 -37.65
CA LYS A 60 21.48 -20.67 -37.62
C LYS A 60 22.59 -19.76 -37.10
N PHE A 61 23.33 -20.21 -36.10
CA PHE A 61 24.62 -19.62 -35.75
C PHE A 61 25.69 -20.04 -36.74
N SER A 62 26.61 -19.14 -37.07
CA SER A 62 27.92 -19.46 -37.62
C SER A 62 28.99 -18.67 -36.87
N SER A 63 30.14 -19.29 -36.67
CA SER A 63 31.30 -18.71 -35.99
C SER A 63 32.29 -18.12 -36.99
N CYS A 64 33.02 -17.07 -36.60
CA CYS A 64 34.31 -16.76 -37.21
C CYS A 64 35.32 -16.33 -36.15
N LEU A 65 36.56 -16.80 -36.28
CA LEU A 65 37.68 -16.39 -35.43
C LEU A 65 38.39 -15.19 -36.07
N PHE A 66 39.07 -14.36 -35.26
CA PHE A 66 40.29 -13.71 -35.72
C PHE A 66 41.33 -13.62 -34.60
N SER A 67 42.60 -13.49 -34.99
CA SER A 67 43.76 -13.90 -34.19
C SER A 67 44.63 -12.77 -33.64
N LYS A 68 45.54 -13.16 -32.76
CA LYS A 68 46.45 -12.34 -31.95
C LYS A 68 47.42 -11.43 -32.75
N SER A 69 48.02 -10.49 -32.01
CA SER A 69 49.43 -10.04 -32.02
C SER A 69 49.72 -8.61 -32.52
N PHE A 70 50.82 -7.92 -32.13
CA PHE A 70 51.52 -7.74 -30.83
C PHE A 70 52.72 -6.77 -31.06
N HIS A 71 52.91 -5.67 -30.32
CA HIS A 71 54.20 -4.94 -30.12
C HIS A 71 53.93 -3.83 -29.04
N LYS A 72 54.70 -3.67 -27.94
CA LYS A 72 56.03 -2.99 -27.75
C LYS A 72 56.04 -1.55 -28.29
N ASN A 73 56.58 -0.51 -27.64
CA ASN A 73 57.41 -0.30 -26.41
C ASN A 73 57.41 1.24 -26.09
N ARG A 74 57.84 1.84 -24.94
CA ARG A 74 58.12 1.46 -23.52
C ARG A 74 58.37 2.77 -22.70
N ASN A 75 58.58 2.66 -21.37
CA ASN A 75 59.08 3.70 -20.41
C ASN A 75 58.02 4.75 -19.96
N SER A 76 58.06 5.32 -18.74
CA SER A 76 59.08 5.28 -17.67
C SER A 76 58.52 5.05 -16.24
N LEU A 77 59.43 4.75 -15.29
CA LEU A 77 59.25 4.50 -13.84
C LEU A 77 59.62 5.76 -13.02
N PRO A 78 59.59 5.77 -11.65
CA PRO A 78 59.18 4.77 -10.65
C PRO A 78 57.85 5.22 -9.97
N ILE A 79 57.41 4.94 -8.73
CA ILE A 79 57.87 4.31 -7.44
C ILE A 79 56.62 3.55 -6.90
N GLY A 80 56.64 2.48 -6.11
CA GLY A 80 57.68 1.70 -5.39
C GLY A 80 57.13 1.27 -4.01
N TYR A 81 57.63 0.17 -3.41
CA TYR A 81 56.99 -0.46 -2.23
C TYR A 81 57.97 -0.93 -1.14
N PHE A 82 57.58 -0.71 0.13
CA PHE A 82 58.12 -1.41 1.31
C PHE A 82 57.02 -2.26 1.96
N HIS A 83 57.38 -3.43 2.47
CA HIS A 83 56.50 -4.30 3.28
C HIS A 83 56.36 -3.78 4.71
N TYR A 84 55.22 -4.04 5.37
CA TYR A 84 55.20 -4.93 6.56
C TYR A 84 53.80 -5.40 7.01
N SER A 85 53.77 -6.59 7.62
CA SER A 85 52.80 -7.11 8.61
C SER A 85 51.29 -7.18 8.28
N LEU A 86 50.83 -8.41 8.03
CA LEU A 86 49.42 -8.81 8.18
C LEU A 86 49.08 -9.10 9.65
N LYS A 87 48.38 -8.17 10.32
CA LYS A 87 47.50 -8.42 11.49
C LYS A 87 46.60 -7.20 11.71
N HIS A 88 45.33 -7.44 12.07
CA HIS A 88 44.25 -6.43 12.17
C HIS A 88 43.90 -5.68 10.87
N ILE A 89 43.19 -6.36 9.95
CA ILE A 89 41.89 -5.91 9.42
C ILE A 89 41.09 -7.19 9.15
N SER A 90 40.04 -7.41 9.95
CA SER A 90 39.19 -8.61 9.88
C SER A 90 37.76 -8.27 10.29
N LEU A 91 37.22 -7.22 9.67
CA LEU A 91 35.81 -6.84 9.69
C LEU A 91 35.51 -6.13 8.37
N LEU A 92 34.25 -6.15 7.92
CA LEU A 92 33.78 -5.64 6.62
C LEU A 92 34.36 -6.40 5.40
N MET A 93 33.64 -7.44 4.96
CA MET A 93 33.29 -7.74 3.55
C MET A 93 32.57 -9.10 3.49
N GLN A 94 31.29 -9.12 3.87
CA GLN A 94 30.36 -10.19 3.48
C GLN A 94 29.25 -9.58 2.61
N PRO A 95 28.81 -10.25 1.53
CA PRO A 95 27.71 -9.76 0.72
C PRO A 95 26.39 -9.79 1.52
N PRO A 96 25.54 -8.75 1.43
CA PRO A 96 24.28 -8.72 2.16
C PRO A 96 23.33 -9.82 1.67
N ARG A 97 22.85 -10.64 2.59
CA ARG A 97 21.77 -11.62 2.30
C ARG A 97 20.50 -10.83 1.94
N TYR A 98 19.92 -11.11 0.78
CA TYR A 98 18.70 -10.45 0.33
C TYR A 98 17.47 -10.98 1.10
N THR A 99 17.04 -10.24 2.13
CA THR A 99 15.73 -10.42 2.78
C THR A 99 14.83 -9.23 2.46
N SER A 100 13.79 -9.45 1.66
CA SER A 100 12.83 -8.42 1.25
C SER A 100 11.80 -8.12 2.36
N THR A 101 12.26 -7.57 3.49
CA THR A 101 11.41 -7.16 4.61
C THR A 101 10.66 -5.86 4.29
N CYS A 102 9.52 -5.97 3.61
CA CYS A 102 8.52 -4.91 3.59
C CYS A 102 7.80 -4.84 4.94
N TYR A 103 7.58 -3.62 5.45
CA TYR A 103 6.72 -3.27 6.60
C TYR A 103 6.51 -4.36 7.68
N PHE A 104 7.40 -4.43 8.68
CA PHE A 104 7.08 -4.64 10.10
C PHE A 104 8.41 -4.68 10.88
N GLN A 105 8.71 -3.61 11.62
CA GLN A 105 9.74 -3.66 12.67
C GLN A 105 9.21 -2.98 13.93
N LYS A 106 9.51 -3.61 15.07
CA LYS A 106 9.01 -3.31 16.40
C LYS A 106 9.26 -1.85 16.81
N GLU A 107 8.20 -1.18 17.22
CA GLU A 107 8.25 -0.40 18.47
C GLU A 107 7.44 -1.20 19.50
N ASN A 108 8.00 -1.38 20.70
CA ASN A 108 7.42 -2.22 21.74
C ASN A 108 6.71 -1.34 22.77
N SER A 109 5.64 -1.87 23.37
CA SER A 109 4.95 -1.34 24.56
C SER A 109 4.48 0.12 24.48
N LEU A 110 3.23 0.31 24.04
CA LEU A 110 2.19 0.92 24.88
C LEU A 110 0.80 0.39 24.45
N LYS A 111 -0.24 0.71 25.21
CA LYS A 111 -1.62 0.23 24.96
C LYS A 111 -2.35 1.15 23.96
N GLU A 112 -3.47 0.63 23.45
CA GLU A 112 -4.31 1.18 22.38
C GLU A 112 -3.69 1.13 20.98
N THR A 113 -4.31 0.33 20.10
CA THR A 113 -3.93 0.22 18.69
C THR A 113 -4.52 1.40 17.92
N SER A 114 -3.83 2.55 17.94
CA SER A 114 -4.16 3.69 17.09
C SER A 114 -4.24 3.25 15.63
N LEU A 115 -5.38 3.45 14.97
CA LEU A 115 -5.53 3.14 13.55
C LEU A 115 -4.64 4.08 12.71
N PRO A 116 -4.08 3.62 11.57
CA PRO A 116 -3.20 4.42 10.70
C PRO A 116 -3.99 5.40 9.81
N VAL A 117 -5.14 5.88 10.27
CA VAL A 117 -6.08 6.76 9.58
C VAL A 117 -6.80 7.62 10.61
N GLN A 118 -7.29 8.80 10.21
CA GLN A 118 -8.24 9.53 11.07
C GLN A 118 -9.55 8.74 11.17
N THR A 119 -10.18 8.79 12.35
CA THR A 119 -11.43 8.08 12.65
C THR A 119 -12.54 9.07 12.96
N LEU A 120 -13.79 8.77 12.60
CA LEU A 120 -14.93 9.57 13.01
C LEU A 120 -15.13 9.50 14.53
N SER A 121 -14.79 8.37 15.15
CA SER A 121 -14.77 8.19 16.62
C SER A 121 -13.76 9.07 17.36
N GLY A 122 -12.67 9.49 16.69
CA GLY A 122 -11.59 10.29 17.27
C GLY A 122 -11.59 11.76 16.83
N PHE A 123 -12.56 12.18 16.02
CA PHE A 123 -12.65 13.55 15.51
C PHE A 123 -13.50 14.43 16.45
N PRO A 124 -13.07 15.67 16.78
CA PRO A 124 -13.84 16.57 17.65
C PRO A 124 -15.23 16.87 17.09
N ILE A 125 -16.28 16.53 17.85
CA ILE A 125 -17.69 16.63 17.40
C ILE A 125 -18.11 18.08 17.12
N GLU A 126 -17.48 19.05 17.77
CA GLU A 126 -17.70 20.49 17.58
C GLU A 126 -17.30 20.94 16.17
N LYS A 127 -16.32 20.25 15.55
CA LYS A 127 -15.84 20.50 14.18
C LYS A 127 -16.70 19.83 13.11
N LEU A 128 -17.86 19.26 13.47
CA LEU A 128 -18.87 18.73 12.53
C LEU A 128 -20.07 19.68 12.38
N ASN A 129 -20.24 20.62 13.31
CA ASN A 129 -21.42 21.49 13.39
C ASN A 129 -21.46 22.52 12.24
N GLY A 130 -22.50 22.45 11.41
CA GLY A 130 -22.66 23.31 10.22
C GLY A 130 -21.83 22.90 9.00
N GLU A 131 -20.93 21.92 9.15
CA GLU A 131 -20.07 21.42 8.07
C GLU A 131 -20.81 20.49 7.10
N VAL A 132 -20.26 20.32 5.90
CA VAL A 132 -20.82 19.41 4.87
C VAL A 132 -19.95 18.16 4.77
N ALA A 133 -20.53 17.03 5.16
CA ALA A 133 -19.88 15.72 5.20
C ALA A 133 -20.35 14.82 4.05
N LEU A 134 -19.43 14.45 3.15
CA LEU A 134 -19.64 13.42 2.13
C LEU A 134 -19.30 12.04 2.70
N VAL A 135 -20.30 11.18 2.83
CA VAL A 135 -20.16 9.82 3.36
C VAL A 135 -20.24 8.82 2.23
N ARG A 136 -19.13 8.13 1.94
CA ARG A 136 -19.08 7.03 0.97
C ARG A 136 -19.44 5.73 1.68
N ILE A 137 -20.55 5.11 1.27
CA ILE A 137 -20.98 3.79 1.74
C ILE A 137 -20.85 2.74 0.63
N ASP A 138 -20.88 1.46 0.98
CA ASP A 138 -21.07 0.36 0.03
C ASP A 138 -22.54 -0.06 0.04
N THR A 139 -23.25 0.09 -1.10
CA THR A 139 -24.66 -0.30 -1.22
C THR A 139 -24.88 -1.80 -0.97
N ASN A 140 -23.85 -2.64 -1.06
CA ASN A 140 -23.96 -4.06 -0.69
C ASN A 140 -24.32 -4.26 0.78
N LEU A 141 -23.89 -3.37 1.69
CA LEU A 141 -24.29 -3.39 3.10
C LEU A 141 -25.80 -3.06 3.27
N VAL A 142 -26.34 -2.23 2.37
CA VAL A 142 -27.73 -1.78 2.39
C VAL A 142 -28.67 -2.80 1.75
N LEU A 143 -28.25 -3.44 0.65
CA LEU A 143 -29.12 -4.31 -0.16
C LEU A 143 -29.03 -5.80 0.20
N ASN A 144 -27.88 -6.29 0.66
CA ASN A 144 -27.64 -7.72 0.90
C ASN A 144 -27.70 -8.08 2.40
N THR A 145 -28.78 -7.67 3.07
CA THR A 145 -29.01 -7.80 4.51
C THR A 145 -29.50 -9.20 4.94
N SER A 146 -29.11 -10.26 4.23
CA SER A 146 -29.61 -11.62 4.47
C SER A 146 -29.07 -12.28 5.75
N ASN A 147 -27.86 -11.92 6.19
CA ASN A 147 -27.18 -12.56 7.32
C ASN A 147 -26.89 -11.59 8.49
N SER A 148 -26.77 -12.17 9.69
CA SER A 148 -26.53 -11.46 10.97
C SER A 148 -25.31 -10.54 10.96
N TYR A 149 -24.22 -10.96 10.30
CA TYR A 149 -23.01 -10.15 10.15
C TYR A 149 -23.26 -8.85 9.36
N ASP A 150 -23.96 -8.97 8.23
CA ASP A 150 -24.24 -7.85 7.33
C ASP A 150 -25.11 -6.82 8.04
N LYS A 151 -26.09 -7.26 8.85
CA LYS A 151 -26.87 -6.39 9.75
C LYS A 151 -25.98 -5.57 10.69
N SER A 152 -25.01 -6.19 11.37
CA SER A 152 -24.09 -5.45 12.28
C SER A 152 -23.25 -4.39 11.56
N SER A 153 -22.93 -4.64 10.29
CA SER A 153 -22.08 -3.78 9.46
C SER A 153 -22.88 -2.61 8.90
N LEU A 154 -24.13 -2.88 8.50
CA LEU A 154 -25.13 -1.86 8.20
C LEU A 154 -25.45 -0.99 9.42
N GLU A 155 -25.60 -1.57 10.62
CA GLU A 155 -25.85 -0.83 11.86
C GLU A 155 -24.72 0.17 12.18
N ARG A 156 -23.46 -0.20 11.93
CA ARG A 156 -22.32 0.71 12.03
C ARG A 156 -22.39 1.83 10.98
N ALA A 157 -22.63 1.51 9.71
CA ALA A 157 -22.73 2.51 8.63
C ALA A 157 -23.91 3.47 8.79
N ILE A 158 -25.05 2.98 9.28
CA ILE A 158 -26.22 3.78 9.67
C ILE A 158 -25.87 4.68 10.87
N SER A 159 -25.07 4.18 11.82
CA SER A 159 -24.58 4.99 12.95
C SER A 159 -23.64 6.13 12.51
N THR A 160 -22.78 5.91 11.51
CA THR A 160 -21.92 6.95 10.91
C THR A 160 -22.76 8.13 10.41
N ILE A 161 -23.81 7.85 9.63
CA ILE A 161 -24.74 8.87 9.09
C ILE A 161 -25.51 9.56 10.23
N LYS A 162 -26.05 8.79 11.19
CA LYS A 162 -26.79 9.33 12.35
C LYS A 162 -25.92 10.20 13.26
N TYR A 163 -24.64 9.88 13.42
CA TYR A 163 -23.70 10.66 14.25
C TYR A 163 -23.42 12.03 13.63
N LEU A 164 -23.07 12.08 12.33
CA LEU A 164 -22.86 13.32 11.60
C LEU A 164 -24.11 14.22 11.63
N TYR A 165 -25.29 13.65 11.36
CA TYR A 165 -26.57 14.35 11.47
C TYR A 165 -26.84 14.86 12.89
N SER A 166 -26.59 14.04 13.91
CA SER A 166 -26.72 14.42 15.32
C SER A 166 -25.84 15.60 15.67
N ALA A 167 -24.59 15.60 15.20
CA ALA A 167 -23.61 16.67 15.36
C ALA A 167 -23.88 17.93 14.51
N LYS A 168 -25.04 18.03 13.85
CA LYS A 168 -25.48 19.14 12.99
C LYS A 168 -24.68 19.32 11.69
N ALA A 169 -23.98 18.29 11.22
CA ALA A 169 -23.46 18.29 9.85
C ALA A 169 -24.61 18.13 8.83
N ARG A 170 -24.44 18.70 7.63
CA ARG A 170 -25.22 18.32 6.45
C ARG A 170 -24.58 17.11 5.79
N VAL A 171 -25.35 16.06 5.51
CA VAL A 171 -24.80 14.77 5.06
C VAL A 171 -25.13 14.50 3.59
N LEU A 172 -24.10 14.21 2.80
CA LEU A 172 -24.20 13.75 1.42
C LEU A 172 -23.80 12.27 1.33
N ILE A 173 -24.76 11.39 1.06
CA ILE A 173 -24.51 9.95 0.89
C ILE A 173 -24.07 9.70 -0.56
N ALA A 174 -22.85 9.20 -0.73
CA ALA A 174 -22.24 8.81 -1.99
C ALA A 174 -22.22 7.28 -2.11
N THR A 175 -22.83 6.72 -3.16
CA THR A 175 -22.75 5.26 -3.40
C THR A 175 -22.97 4.82 -4.85
N SER A 176 -22.72 3.54 -5.14
CA SER A 176 -22.84 2.91 -6.46
C SER A 176 -23.71 1.65 -6.40
N TRP A 177 -24.59 1.44 -7.36
CA TRP A 177 -25.35 0.19 -7.50
C TRP A 177 -25.46 -0.24 -8.96
N ALA A 178 -25.55 -1.56 -9.20
CA ALA A 178 -25.75 -2.11 -10.53
C ALA A 178 -27.24 -2.41 -10.75
N GLU A 179 -27.83 -1.86 -11.82
CA GLU A 179 -29.24 -2.09 -12.16
C GLU A 179 -29.53 -3.55 -12.59
N SER A 180 -28.48 -4.30 -12.97
CA SER A 180 -28.56 -5.69 -13.43
C SER A 180 -28.31 -6.77 -12.36
N GLU A 181 -27.83 -6.41 -11.16
CA GLU A 181 -27.52 -7.37 -10.10
C GLU A 181 -28.71 -7.70 -9.18
N TYR A 182 -29.81 -6.93 -9.27
CA TYR A 182 -30.94 -7.02 -8.34
C TYR A 182 -32.27 -7.28 -9.09
N PRO A 183 -33.17 -8.17 -8.61
CA PRO A 183 -34.44 -8.50 -9.28
C PRO A 183 -35.49 -7.38 -9.36
N ARG A 184 -35.15 -6.15 -8.94
CA ARG A 184 -35.98 -4.96 -9.01
C ARG A 184 -35.10 -3.82 -9.50
N THR A 185 -35.62 -2.97 -10.39
CA THR A 185 -34.91 -1.77 -10.85
C THR A 185 -34.72 -0.78 -9.69
N ILE A 186 -33.51 -0.73 -9.13
CA ILE A 186 -33.17 0.18 -8.03
C ILE A 186 -32.88 1.56 -8.62
N CYS A 187 -33.74 2.54 -8.34
CA CYS A 187 -33.53 3.93 -8.71
C CYS A 187 -33.15 4.76 -7.47
N GLN A 188 -32.59 5.95 -7.70
CA GLN A 188 -32.14 6.85 -6.61
C GLN A 188 -33.28 7.13 -5.59
N LYS A 189 -34.53 7.26 -6.07
CA LYS A 189 -35.69 7.48 -5.20
C LYS A 189 -36.02 6.26 -4.33
N SER A 190 -36.10 5.05 -4.90
CA SER A 190 -36.40 3.86 -4.08
C SER A 190 -35.30 3.56 -3.06
N LEU A 191 -34.04 3.90 -3.38
CA LEU A 191 -32.94 3.84 -2.42
C LEU A 191 -33.00 4.94 -1.35
N SER A 192 -33.38 6.19 -1.67
CA SER A 192 -33.57 7.24 -0.66
C SER A 192 -34.75 6.95 0.27
N ASP A 193 -35.84 6.40 -0.25
CA ASP A 193 -37.02 6.03 0.52
C ASP A 193 -36.68 4.88 1.49
N TYR A 194 -35.91 3.88 1.04
CA TYR A 194 -35.42 2.79 1.89
C TYR A 194 -34.40 3.26 2.94
N LEU A 195 -33.42 4.09 2.57
CA LEU A 195 -32.47 4.68 3.51
C LEU A 195 -33.20 5.56 4.55
N SER A 196 -34.26 6.27 4.17
CA SER A 196 -35.07 7.05 5.11
C SER A 196 -35.75 6.17 6.17
N SER A 197 -36.24 4.99 5.76
CA SER A 197 -36.80 3.99 6.68
C SER A 197 -35.74 3.44 7.65
N LEU A 198 -34.55 3.07 7.16
CA LEU A 198 -33.44 2.58 7.99
C LEU A 198 -32.90 3.66 8.95
N LEU A 199 -32.82 4.91 8.50
CA LEU A 199 -32.32 6.03 9.30
C LEU A 199 -33.37 6.58 10.28
N GLN A 200 -34.67 6.40 10.00
CA GLN A 200 -35.76 7.13 10.66
C GLN A 200 -35.60 8.66 10.54
N LEU A 201 -34.97 9.10 9.45
CA LEU A 201 -34.66 10.49 9.10
C LEU A 201 -34.88 10.67 7.59
N ARG A 202 -35.33 11.85 7.15
CA ARG A 202 -35.61 12.11 5.73
C ARG A 202 -34.31 12.18 4.92
N VAL A 203 -34.12 11.25 3.99
CA VAL A 203 -33.09 11.29 2.94
C VAL A 203 -33.74 11.77 1.64
N THR A 204 -33.18 12.80 1.02
CA THR A 204 -33.71 13.37 -0.23
C THR A 204 -32.76 13.10 -1.41
N PRO A 205 -33.24 12.67 -2.59
CA PRO A 205 -32.40 12.61 -3.80
C PRO A 205 -31.79 13.98 -4.15
N LEU A 206 -30.52 14.00 -4.55
CA LEU A 206 -29.80 15.20 -4.97
C LEU A 206 -29.00 14.92 -6.26
N GLN A 207 -29.04 15.87 -7.20
CA GLN A 207 -28.20 15.85 -8.40
C GLN A 207 -26.83 16.46 -8.12
N LEU A 208 -25.80 15.88 -8.73
CA LEU A 208 -24.41 16.12 -8.39
C LEU A 208 -23.95 17.45 -9.03
N GLY A 209 -23.69 18.45 -8.18
CA GLY A 209 -23.32 19.81 -8.58
C GLY A 209 -24.42 20.87 -8.40
N THR A 210 -25.61 20.50 -7.94
CA THR A 210 -26.66 21.46 -7.59
C THR A 210 -26.26 22.25 -6.33
N LYS A 211 -26.34 23.58 -6.38
CA LYS A 211 -26.11 24.44 -5.21
C LYS A 211 -27.17 24.18 -4.13
N GLN A 212 -26.73 24.12 -2.88
CA GLN A 212 -27.58 23.75 -1.75
C GLN A 212 -28.14 24.98 -1.04
N GLU A 213 -29.27 25.49 -1.52
CA GLU A 213 -30.19 26.33 -0.74
C GLU A 213 -31.03 25.43 0.20
N ALA A 214 -30.34 24.58 0.96
CA ALA A 214 -30.93 23.52 1.76
C ALA A 214 -30.93 23.88 3.26
N GLU A 215 -32.03 23.53 3.93
CA GLU A 215 -32.19 23.64 5.38
C GLU A 215 -30.97 23.11 6.15
N GLU A 216 -30.70 23.72 7.31
CA GLU A 216 -29.72 23.20 8.27
C GLU A 216 -30.05 21.74 8.61
N ARG A 217 -29.01 20.91 8.82
CA ARG A 217 -29.15 19.52 9.28
C ARG A 217 -30.05 18.67 8.35
N SER A 218 -29.65 18.57 7.08
CA SER A 218 -30.32 17.79 6.03
C SER A 218 -29.47 16.59 5.55
N ILE A 219 -30.13 15.51 5.09
CA ILE A 219 -29.47 14.32 4.51
C ILE A 219 -29.89 14.16 3.04
N PHE A 220 -28.91 13.96 2.17
CA PHE A 220 -29.12 13.74 0.75
C PHE A 220 -28.49 12.42 0.27
N LEU A 221 -29.06 11.83 -0.78
CA LEU A 221 -28.47 10.73 -1.54
C LEU A 221 -28.10 11.24 -2.93
N LEU A 222 -26.82 11.15 -3.30
CA LEU A 222 -26.34 11.52 -4.64
C LEU A 222 -26.80 10.52 -5.72
N GLU A 223 -26.66 10.93 -6.98
CA GLU A 223 -26.87 10.06 -8.15
C GLU A 223 -25.97 8.81 -8.12
N ASN A 224 -26.40 7.75 -8.81
CA ASN A 224 -25.66 6.49 -8.88
C ASN A 224 -24.25 6.70 -9.43
N LEU A 225 -23.22 6.53 -8.60
CA LEU A 225 -21.84 6.77 -9.01
C LEU A 225 -21.35 5.77 -10.07
N ALA A 226 -22.04 4.63 -10.26
CA ALA A 226 -21.75 3.71 -11.36
C ALA A 226 -22.01 4.34 -12.75
N ASN A 227 -22.88 5.34 -12.85
CA ASN A 227 -23.26 5.98 -14.11
C ASN A 227 -22.20 6.99 -14.60
N PHE A 228 -21.19 7.29 -13.78
CA PHE A 228 -20.14 8.27 -14.10
C PHE A 228 -18.81 7.54 -14.37
N SER A 229 -18.37 7.53 -15.63
CA SER A 229 -17.07 6.95 -16.02
C SER A 229 -15.87 7.54 -15.27
N GLY A 230 -16.01 8.77 -14.76
CA GLY A 230 -15.05 9.44 -13.88
C GLY A 230 -14.80 8.75 -12.54
N GLU A 231 -15.75 7.93 -12.04
CA GLU A 231 -15.62 7.15 -10.80
C GLU A 231 -14.52 6.10 -10.94
N LEU A 232 -14.68 5.18 -11.91
CA LEU A 232 -13.72 4.10 -12.19
C LEU A 232 -12.37 4.62 -12.71
N ALA A 233 -12.36 5.77 -13.37
CA ALA A 233 -11.16 6.43 -13.86
C ALA A 233 -10.40 7.23 -12.78
N ASN A 234 -10.93 7.34 -11.55
CA ASN A 234 -10.42 8.22 -10.49
C ASN A 234 -10.15 9.66 -11.00
N CYS A 235 -11.10 10.20 -11.76
CA CYS A 235 -10.90 11.44 -12.52
C CYS A 235 -10.83 12.66 -11.57
N PRO A 236 -9.77 13.50 -11.64
CA PRO A 236 -9.66 14.68 -10.77
C PRO A 236 -10.83 15.66 -10.89
N ARG A 237 -11.30 15.97 -12.10
CA ARG A 237 -12.46 16.86 -12.32
C ARG A 237 -13.76 16.30 -11.74
N PHE A 238 -13.92 14.98 -11.73
CA PHE A 238 -15.11 14.34 -11.13
C PHE A 238 -14.98 14.28 -9.59
N SER A 239 -13.76 14.08 -9.09
CA SER A 239 -13.43 14.13 -7.66
C SER A 239 -13.63 15.52 -7.05
N GLU A 240 -13.23 16.56 -7.78
CA GLU A 240 -13.49 17.97 -7.45
C GLU A 240 -15.00 18.27 -7.47
N LYS A 241 -15.73 17.74 -8.46
CA LYS A 241 -17.20 17.87 -8.53
C LYS A 241 -17.92 17.13 -7.39
N LEU A 242 -17.38 16.00 -6.92
CA LEU A 242 -17.84 15.27 -5.73
C LEU A 242 -17.55 16.05 -4.43
N ALA A 243 -16.40 16.71 -4.35
CA ALA A 243 -16.00 17.55 -3.22
C ALA A 243 -16.60 18.97 -3.24
N HIS A 244 -17.48 19.30 -4.21
CA HIS A 244 -18.00 20.65 -4.34
C HIS A 244 -18.86 21.03 -3.13
N CYS A 245 -18.44 22.07 -2.41
CA CYS A 245 -18.98 22.48 -1.10
C CYS A 245 -18.90 21.38 -0.01
N VAL A 246 -17.95 20.44 -0.11
CA VAL A 246 -17.68 19.41 0.90
C VAL A 246 -16.38 19.75 1.65
N THR A 247 -16.47 19.88 2.96
CA THR A 247 -15.31 20.12 3.84
C THR A 247 -14.77 18.82 4.45
N ILE A 248 -15.67 17.87 4.74
CA ILE A 248 -15.35 16.60 5.38
C ILE A 248 -15.68 15.44 4.45
N PHE A 249 -14.70 14.59 4.16
CA PHE A 249 -14.91 13.28 3.54
C PHE A 249 -14.92 12.19 4.62
N VAL A 250 -15.84 11.24 4.51
CA VAL A 250 -15.90 10.03 5.36
C VAL A 250 -16.02 8.81 4.45
N ASP A 251 -15.02 7.94 4.43
CA ASP A 251 -15.12 6.63 3.76
C ASP A 251 -15.57 5.59 4.77
N ASP A 252 -16.75 5.01 4.55
CA ASP A 252 -17.28 3.87 5.29
C ASP A 252 -17.40 2.60 4.42
N ALA A 253 -16.88 2.67 3.18
CA ALA A 253 -16.92 1.62 2.17
C ALA A 253 -15.61 0.82 2.12
N PHE A 254 -15.18 0.28 3.27
CA PHE A 254 -13.93 -0.49 3.41
C PHE A 254 -13.76 -1.62 2.37
N SER A 255 -14.86 -2.25 1.97
CA SER A 255 -14.94 -3.22 0.88
C SER A 255 -14.35 -2.73 -0.45
N LEU A 256 -14.40 -1.43 -0.72
CA LEU A 256 -13.88 -0.75 -1.91
C LEU A 256 -12.45 -0.21 -1.73
N SER A 257 -11.88 -0.26 -0.52
CA SER A 257 -10.55 0.31 -0.21
C SER A 257 -9.38 -0.26 -1.03
N HIS A 258 -9.58 -1.41 -1.68
CA HIS A 258 -8.64 -2.02 -2.63
C HIS A 258 -8.65 -1.37 -4.03
N ARG A 259 -9.56 -0.42 -4.30
CA ARG A 259 -9.76 0.25 -5.60
C ARG A 259 -9.40 1.72 -5.53
N MET A 260 -8.81 2.25 -6.60
CA MET A 260 -8.67 3.69 -6.81
C MET A 260 -9.94 4.19 -7.51
N LEU A 261 -10.89 4.73 -6.76
CA LEU A 261 -12.10 5.36 -7.27
C LEU A 261 -12.10 6.85 -6.95
N ALA A 262 -12.83 7.65 -7.72
CA ALA A 262 -12.99 9.08 -7.41
C ALA A 262 -13.63 9.25 -6.02
N SER A 263 -14.66 8.49 -5.69
CA SER A 263 -15.38 8.60 -4.41
C SER A 263 -14.70 7.97 -3.19
N THR A 264 -13.59 7.23 -3.35
CA THR A 264 -12.81 6.65 -2.23
C THR A 264 -11.39 7.20 -2.10
N VAL A 265 -10.81 7.70 -3.20
CA VAL A 265 -9.41 8.16 -3.25
C VAL A 265 -9.29 9.57 -3.80
N GLY A 266 -9.90 9.85 -4.96
CA GLY A 266 -9.77 11.15 -5.62
C GLY A 266 -10.35 12.29 -4.80
N VAL A 267 -11.56 12.11 -4.26
CA VAL A 267 -12.33 13.11 -3.50
C VAL A 267 -11.65 13.51 -2.20
N ALA A 268 -10.92 12.58 -1.56
CA ALA A 268 -10.09 12.88 -0.41
C ALA A 268 -9.02 13.94 -0.74
N GLY A 269 -8.52 14.00 -1.98
CA GLY A 269 -7.58 15.04 -2.41
C GLY A 269 -8.12 16.47 -2.40
N PHE A 270 -9.45 16.65 -2.34
CA PHE A 270 -10.11 17.95 -2.42
C PHE A 270 -10.81 18.36 -1.11
N CYS A 271 -11.08 17.41 -0.20
CA CYS A 271 -11.69 17.70 1.12
C CYS A 271 -10.62 18.02 2.17
N GLY A 272 -10.89 19.00 3.03
CA GLY A 272 -9.96 19.41 4.10
C GLY A 272 -9.74 18.31 5.15
N VAL A 273 -10.82 17.61 5.53
CA VAL A 273 -10.80 16.47 6.45
C VAL A 273 -11.12 15.17 5.70
N SER A 274 -10.54 14.05 6.12
CA SER A 274 -10.86 12.72 5.57
C SER A 274 -10.78 11.66 6.66
N LEU A 275 -11.91 11.03 6.97
CA LEU A 275 -12.11 10.13 8.12
C LEU A 275 -12.52 8.73 7.65
N ALA A 276 -12.19 7.70 8.43
CA ALA A 276 -12.88 6.42 8.37
C ALA A 276 -14.23 6.55 9.10
N GLY A 277 -15.30 5.99 8.53
CA GLY A 277 -16.58 5.79 9.22
C GLY A 277 -16.55 4.58 10.17
N PHE A 278 -17.57 4.42 11.01
CA PHE A 278 -17.54 3.42 12.09
C PHE A 278 -17.50 1.97 11.60
N ASN A 279 -17.96 1.65 10.38
CA ASN A 279 -17.78 0.32 9.82
C ASN A 279 -16.36 0.13 9.27
N PHE A 280 -15.81 1.12 8.58
CA PHE A 280 -14.43 1.11 8.08
C PHE A 280 -13.42 1.03 9.23
N GLU A 281 -13.61 1.80 10.31
CA GLU A 281 -12.81 1.69 11.54
C GLU A 281 -12.78 0.25 12.07
N LYS A 282 -13.94 -0.41 12.13
CA LYS A 282 -14.07 -1.77 12.67
C LYS A 282 -13.43 -2.82 11.77
N GLU A 283 -13.67 -2.77 10.46
CA GLU A 283 -13.07 -3.72 9.51
C GLU A 283 -11.55 -3.50 9.37
N LEU A 284 -11.06 -2.27 9.46
CA LEU A 284 -9.63 -1.96 9.51
C LEU A 284 -8.98 -2.49 10.80
N SER A 285 -9.63 -2.28 11.96
CA SER A 285 -9.15 -2.81 13.24
C SER A 285 -9.04 -4.33 13.22
N ASP A 286 -10.05 -5.03 12.70
CA ASP A 286 -10.01 -6.49 12.55
C ASP A 286 -8.93 -6.94 11.55
N LEU A 287 -8.73 -6.23 10.43
CA LEU A 287 -7.69 -6.54 9.44
C LEU A 287 -6.26 -6.36 10.02
N LEU A 288 -6.04 -5.34 10.85
CA LEU A 288 -4.77 -5.11 11.52
C LEU A 288 -4.52 -6.17 12.61
N ARG A 289 -5.52 -6.47 13.44
CA ARG A 289 -5.44 -7.56 14.43
C ARG A 289 -5.21 -8.92 13.77
N LEU A 290 -5.80 -9.17 12.59
CA LEU A 290 -5.61 -10.40 11.82
C LEU A 290 -4.15 -10.64 11.47
N VAL A 291 -3.39 -9.62 11.07
CA VAL A 291 -1.96 -9.78 10.73
C VAL A 291 -0.99 -9.60 11.91
N ASP A 292 -1.49 -9.29 13.11
CA ASP A 292 -0.65 -9.25 14.30
C ASP A 292 -0.14 -10.65 14.71
N THR A 293 0.97 -10.69 15.45
CA THR A 293 1.66 -11.90 15.90
C THR A 293 1.96 -11.90 17.41
N THR A 294 1.36 -10.99 18.20
CA THR A 294 1.56 -10.98 19.66
C THR A 294 0.81 -12.09 20.42
N THR A 295 -0.05 -12.85 19.75
CA THR A 295 -0.96 -13.86 20.34
C THR A 295 -0.70 -15.31 19.87
N PRO A 296 0.52 -15.86 20.05
CA PRO A 296 0.80 -17.25 19.74
C PRO A 296 0.14 -18.24 20.73
N PRO A 297 -0.13 -19.50 20.34
CA PRO A 297 0.04 -20.03 18.99
C PRO A 297 -1.02 -19.50 18.02
N TYR A 298 -0.57 -19.02 16.86
CA TYR A 298 -1.40 -18.45 15.80
C TYR A 298 -1.39 -19.34 14.55
N PHE A 299 -2.49 -20.04 14.30
CA PHE A 299 -2.63 -20.97 13.17
C PHE A 299 -3.48 -20.39 12.04
N ALA A 300 -3.25 -20.84 10.81
CA ALA A 300 -4.09 -20.51 9.65
C ALA A 300 -4.65 -21.77 8.97
N ILE A 301 -5.92 -21.71 8.57
CA ILE A 301 -6.66 -22.75 7.82
C ILE A 301 -7.07 -22.12 6.48
N ILE A 302 -6.51 -22.61 5.37
CA ILE A 302 -6.51 -21.89 4.09
C ILE A 302 -7.06 -22.77 2.96
N GLY A 303 -8.13 -22.29 2.32
CA GLY A 303 -8.91 -23.03 1.34
C GLY A 303 -9.28 -22.28 0.05
N GLY A 304 -10.19 -22.90 -0.71
CA GLY A 304 -10.54 -22.50 -2.07
C GLY A 304 -9.48 -22.93 -3.11
N ASP A 305 -9.21 -22.05 -4.09
CA ASP A 305 -8.43 -22.33 -5.30
C ASP A 305 -7.48 -21.17 -5.67
N ASN A 306 -6.94 -21.13 -6.90
CA ASN A 306 -6.11 -20.05 -7.44
C ASN A 306 -4.84 -19.77 -6.59
N PHE A 307 -4.14 -20.82 -6.15
CA PHE A 307 -2.87 -20.76 -5.43
C PHE A 307 -1.90 -19.78 -6.10
N SER A 308 -1.76 -19.86 -7.43
CA SER A 308 -0.85 -19.03 -8.23
C SER A 308 -1.13 -17.53 -8.08
N LYS A 309 -2.39 -17.11 -7.88
CA LYS A 309 -2.79 -15.71 -7.68
C LYS A 309 -2.71 -15.26 -6.21
N LYS A 310 -2.76 -16.22 -5.28
CA LYS A 310 -2.68 -16.01 -3.82
C LYS A 310 -1.25 -16.11 -3.28
N ALA A 311 -0.32 -16.69 -4.03
CA ALA A 311 1.03 -17.06 -3.60
C ALA A 311 1.76 -16.05 -2.70
N PRO A 312 1.85 -14.73 -3.00
CA PRO A 312 2.55 -13.79 -2.12
C PRO A 312 1.86 -13.61 -0.75
N ALA A 313 0.53 -13.69 -0.71
CA ALA A 313 -0.24 -13.67 0.54
C ALA A 313 -0.07 -14.97 1.33
N LEU A 314 -0.07 -16.13 0.64
CA LEU A 314 0.19 -17.42 1.29
C LEU A 314 1.62 -17.49 1.88
N GLN A 315 2.60 -16.89 1.19
CA GLN A 315 3.97 -16.75 1.65
C GLN A 315 4.08 -15.79 2.85
N LEU A 316 3.31 -14.68 2.88
CA LEU A 316 3.23 -13.82 4.07
C LEU A 316 2.62 -14.54 5.28
N ILE A 317 1.50 -15.27 5.11
CA ILE A 317 0.90 -16.07 6.18
C ILE A 317 1.91 -17.11 6.70
N ALA A 318 2.60 -17.82 5.79
CA ALA A 318 3.65 -18.79 6.15
C ALA A 318 4.86 -18.17 6.86
N SER A 319 5.10 -16.87 6.71
CA SER A 319 6.12 -16.13 7.46
C SER A 319 5.67 -15.59 8.83
N LYS A 320 4.37 -15.68 9.15
CA LYS A 320 3.77 -15.13 10.38
C LYS A 320 3.13 -16.17 11.32
N CYS A 321 2.45 -17.19 10.78
CA CYS A 321 1.76 -18.19 11.60
C CYS A 321 2.70 -19.26 12.16
N ASP A 322 2.26 -19.92 13.22
CA ASP A 322 2.95 -21.02 13.92
C ASP A 322 2.50 -22.41 13.42
N GLY A 323 1.51 -22.46 12.52
CA GLY A 323 1.06 -23.68 11.84
C GLY A 323 0.09 -23.39 10.71
N LEU A 324 0.12 -24.22 9.67
CA LEU A 324 -0.65 -24.01 8.43
C LEU A 324 -1.44 -25.27 8.06
N PHE A 325 -2.77 -25.18 8.09
CA PHE A 325 -3.66 -26.17 7.47
C PHE A 325 -4.05 -25.70 6.06
N PHE A 326 -3.82 -26.53 5.06
CA PHE A 326 -4.37 -26.32 3.72
C PHE A 326 -5.55 -27.26 3.49
N VAL A 327 -6.64 -26.71 2.95
CA VAL A 327 -7.89 -27.43 2.67
C VAL A 327 -8.39 -27.05 1.26
N GLY A 328 -9.45 -27.70 0.77
CA GLY A 328 -9.94 -27.47 -0.59
C GLY A 328 -8.86 -27.70 -1.67
N LYS A 329 -8.97 -26.99 -2.80
CA LYS A 329 -8.07 -27.21 -3.96
C LYS A 329 -6.63 -26.72 -3.70
N LEU A 330 -6.41 -25.86 -2.70
CA LEU A 330 -5.07 -25.48 -2.25
C LEU A 330 -4.30 -26.66 -1.64
N ALA A 331 -4.99 -27.58 -0.94
CA ALA A 331 -4.38 -28.76 -0.34
C ALA A 331 -3.64 -29.62 -1.38
N PHE A 332 -4.28 -29.92 -2.51
CA PHE A 332 -3.65 -30.73 -3.57
C PHE A 332 -2.37 -30.10 -4.16
N GLN A 333 -2.25 -28.77 -4.18
CA GLN A 333 -1.01 -28.11 -4.60
C GLN A 333 0.12 -28.39 -3.60
N ILE A 334 -0.18 -28.25 -2.31
CA ILE A 334 0.75 -28.48 -1.20
C ILE A 334 1.16 -29.96 -1.11
N MET A 335 0.19 -30.88 -1.16
CA MET A 335 0.42 -32.33 -1.21
C MET A 335 1.37 -32.69 -2.36
N LYS A 336 1.16 -32.12 -3.56
CA LYS A 336 2.08 -32.35 -4.69
C LYS A 336 3.47 -31.74 -4.47
N GLY A 337 3.56 -30.61 -3.79
CA GLY A 337 4.82 -30.00 -3.37
C GLY A 337 5.59 -30.82 -2.33
N LEU A 338 4.88 -31.60 -1.51
CA LEU A 338 5.41 -32.60 -0.57
C LEU A 338 5.66 -33.97 -1.24
N ASN A 339 5.62 -34.04 -2.57
CA ASN A 339 5.82 -35.23 -3.41
C ASN A 339 4.75 -36.34 -3.30
N LEU A 340 3.58 -36.05 -2.71
CA LEU A 340 2.48 -37.01 -2.66
C LEU A 340 1.84 -37.21 -4.05
N SER A 341 1.19 -38.36 -4.22
CA SER A 341 0.31 -38.62 -5.36
C SER A 341 -1.00 -37.83 -5.21
N VAL A 342 -1.43 -37.14 -6.26
CA VAL A 342 -2.72 -36.42 -6.30
C VAL A 342 -3.25 -36.38 -7.74
N PRO A 343 -4.58 -36.34 -7.97
CA PRO A 343 -5.14 -36.29 -9.32
C PRO A 343 -4.75 -35.02 -10.09
N HIS A 344 -4.27 -35.19 -11.32
CA HIS A 344 -3.80 -34.09 -12.16
C HIS A 344 -4.84 -32.98 -12.42
N HIS A 345 -6.14 -33.31 -12.41
CA HIS A 345 -7.20 -32.33 -12.66
C HIS A 345 -7.40 -31.31 -11.52
N PHE A 346 -6.87 -31.59 -10.33
CA PHE A 346 -6.85 -30.60 -9.23
C PHE A 346 -5.64 -29.65 -9.31
N LEU A 347 -4.63 -29.90 -10.14
CA LEU A 347 -3.37 -29.16 -10.13
C LEU A 347 -3.37 -27.91 -11.03
N GLU A 348 -2.89 -26.79 -10.48
CA GLU A 348 -2.63 -25.57 -11.23
C GLU A 348 -1.30 -25.65 -11.98
N LYS A 349 -1.34 -25.56 -13.31
CA LYS A 349 -0.16 -25.63 -14.20
C LYS A 349 1.01 -24.73 -13.78
N ASN A 350 0.74 -23.60 -13.12
CA ASN A 350 1.72 -22.57 -12.79
C ASN A 350 2.06 -22.49 -11.28
N ALA A 351 1.42 -23.30 -10.41
CA ALA A 351 1.59 -23.16 -8.95
C ALA A 351 2.89 -23.75 -8.40
N THR A 352 3.49 -24.74 -9.09
CA THR A 352 4.59 -25.58 -8.58
C THR A 352 5.77 -24.81 -7.97
N ASN A 353 6.19 -23.71 -8.58
CA ASN A 353 7.32 -22.91 -8.06
C ASN A 353 6.94 -22.10 -6.81
N GLU A 354 5.70 -21.61 -6.74
CA GLU A 354 5.21 -20.85 -5.58
C GLU A 354 4.89 -21.75 -4.38
N VAL A 355 4.42 -22.98 -4.65
CA VAL A 355 4.26 -24.05 -3.66
C VAL A 355 5.62 -24.38 -3.03
N LYS A 356 6.66 -24.62 -3.84
CA LYS A 356 8.02 -24.92 -3.35
C LYS A 356 8.59 -23.78 -2.51
N LYS A 357 8.37 -22.52 -2.88
CA LYS A 357 8.73 -21.36 -2.05
C LYS A 357 8.00 -21.35 -0.70
N LEU A 358 6.70 -21.63 -0.68
CA LEU A 358 5.92 -21.64 0.56
C LEU A 358 6.37 -22.76 1.51
N ILE A 359 6.50 -23.99 0.99
CA ILE A 359 6.98 -25.14 1.78
C ILE A 359 8.36 -24.83 2.37
N ARG A 360 9.25 -24.22 1.58
CA ARG A 360 10.55 -23.76 2.06
C ARG A 360 10.45 -22.69 3.15
N ILE A 361 9.58 -21.68 3.02
CA ILE A 361 9.40 -20.64 4.05
C ILE A 361 8.90 -21.25 5.38
N ALA A 362 8.05 -22.28 5.32
CA ALA A 362 7.62 -23.01 6.50
C ALA A 362 8.76 -23.85 7.10
N GLN A 363 9.51 -24.59 6.28
CA GLN A 363 10.68 -25.38 6.70
C GLN A 363 11.80 -24.52 7.31
N ASP A 364 12.15 -23.41 6.67
CA ASP A 364 13.14 -22.41 7.14
C ASP A 364 12.68 -21.70 8.45
N ARG A 365 11.44 -21.96 8.93
CA ARG A 365 10.87 -21.50 10.21
C ARG A 365 10.41 -22.62 11.15
N GLU A 366 10.64 -23.89 10.80
CA GLU A 366 10.12 -25.08 11.53
C GLU A 366 8.58 -25.12 11.70
N VAL A 367 7.83 -24.42 10.84
CA VAL A 367 6.37 -24.34 10.88
C VAL A 367 5.72 -25.59 10.28
N PRO A 368 4.86 -26.32 11.02
CA PRO A 368 4.17 -27.49 10.51
C PRO A 368 3.14 -27.12 9.43
N ILE A 369 3.19 -27.86 8.31
CA ILE A 369 2.18 -27.85 7.26
C ILE A 369 1.32 -29.11 7.38
N PHE A 370 0.01 -28.92 7.44
CA PHE A 370 -1.01 -29.95 7.47
C PHE A 370 -1.87 -29.89 6.20
N TYR A 371 -2.37 -31.04 5.78
CA TYR A 371 -3.26 -31.27 4.64
C TYR A 371 -4.25 -32.39 5.00
N PRO A 372 -5.36 -32.59 4.26
CA PRO A 372 -6.33 -33.63 4.59
C PRO A 372 -5.74 -35.02 4.37
N THR A 373 -5.95 -35.91 5.32
CA THR A 373 -5.62 -37.34 5.23
C THR A 373 -6.75 -38.17 4.64
N ASP A 374 -7.97 -37.64 4.63
CA ASP A 374 -9.18 -38.27 4.13
C ASP A 374 -10.13 -37.23 3.50
N PHE A 375 -10.98 -37.70 2.60
CA PHE A 375 -11.95 -36.88 1.86
C PHE A 375 -13.31 -37.57 1.81
N VAL A 376 -14.38 -36.77 1.92
CA VAL A 376 -15.70 -37.21 1.44
C VAL A 376 -15.66 -37.16 -0.08
N CYS A 377 -15.86 -38.30 -0.72
CA CYS A 377 -15.92 -38.42 -2.18
C CYS A 377 -17.36 -38.72 -2.61
N ALA A 378 -17.78 -38.14 -3.73
CA ALA A 378 -19.02 -38.51 -4.41
C ALA A 378 -18.70 -39.41 -5.60
N LYS A 379 -19.62 -40.30 -5.97
CA LYS A 379 -19.47 -41.14 -7.15
C LYS A 379 -19.65 -40.30 -8.42
N ASN A 380 -18.95 -40.66 -9.50
CA ASN A 380 -18.99 -39.88 -10.74
C ASN A 380 -20.27 -40.14 -11.55
N THR A 381 -20.91 -41.30 -11.35
CA THR A 381 -22.17 -41.69 -11.99
C THR A 381 -23.41 -41.27 -11.19
N ASP A 382 -23.24 -40.96 -9.91
CA ASP A 382 -24.31 -40.70 -8.94
C ASP A 382 -23.75 -39.76 -7.87
N HIS A 383 -24.32 -38.58 -7.74
CA HIS A 383 -23.79 -37.54 -6.86
C HIS A 383 -24.42 -37.51 -5.46
N GLU A 384 -25.39 -38.37 -5.20
CA GLU A 384 -26.01 -38.53 -3.88
C GLU A 384 -25.29 -39.63 -3.09
N LEU A 385 -24.77 -40.66 -3.78
CA LEU A 385 -23.83 -41.63 -3.21
C LEU A 385 -22.50 -40.97 -2.84
N SER A 386 -22.20 -40.95 -1.54
CA SER A 386 -20.95 -40.45 -0.97
C SER A 386 -20.34 -41.42 0.05
N GLU A 387 -19.00 -41.46 0.08
CA GLU A 387 -18.19 -42.37 0.90
C GLU A 387 -16.87 -41.69 1.29
N VAL A 388 -16.23 -42.14 2.37
CA VAL A 388 -14.99 -41.55 2.91
C VAL A 388 -13.78 -42.41 2.54
N PHE A 389 -12.79 -41.82 1.87
CA PHE A 389 -11.54 -42.47 1.46
C PHE A 389 -10.32 -41.77 2.06
N GLY A 390 -9.27 -42.53 2.38
CA GLY A 390 -7.93 -41.97 2.57
C GLY A 390 -7.44 -41.27 1.29
N PHE A 391 -6.53 -40.30 1.43
CA PHE A 391 -6.07 -39.48 0.29
C PHE A 391 -5.36 -40.28 -0.82
N ASP A 392 -4.86 -41.46 -0.48
CA ASP A 392 -4.19 -42.46 -1.32
C ASP A 392 -5.08 -43.66 -1.68
N GLU A 393 -6.28 -43.76 -1.11
CA GLU A 393 -7.23 -44.87 -1.28
C GLU A 393 -8.39 -44.57 -2.26
N ILE A 394 -8.42 -43.37 -2.85
CA ILE A 394 -9.54 -42.89 -3.69
C ILE A 394 -9.73 -43.80 -4.93
N LEU A 395 -10.83 -44.57 -4.93
CA LEU A 395 -11.14 -45.52 -5.99
C LEU A 395 -11.47 -44.85 -7.33
N ALA A 396 -11.19 -45.55 -8.43
CA ALA A 396 -11.56 -45.11 -9.77
C ALA A 396 -13.08 -44.93 -9.89
N GLY A 397 -13.51 -43.81 -10.46
CA GLY A 397 -14.94 -43.46 -10.57
C GLY A 397 -15.50 -42.66 -9.38
N TRP A 398 -14.67 -42.31 -8.39
CA TRP A 398 -15.00 -41.38 -7.31
C TRP A 398 -14.23 -40.06 -7.44
N THR A 399 -14.80 -38.97 -6.92
CA THR A 399 -14.16 -37.65 -6.87
C THR A 399 -14.34 -37.00 -5.49
N PRO A 400 -13.25 -36.54 -4.83
CA PRO A 400 -13.31 -35.74 -3.61
C PRO A 400 -14.20 -34.49 -3.76
N VAL A 401 -15.17 -34.33 -2.86
CA VAL A 401 -16.11 -33.19 -2.81
C VAL A 401 -15.96 -32.35 -1.54
N ASP A 402 -15.57 -32.92 -0.41
CA ASP A 402 -15.35 -32.19 0.85
C ASP A 402 -14.25 -32.83 1.72
N ILE A 403 -13.82 -32.14 2.78
CA ILE A 403 -12.85 -32.64 3.76
C ILE A 403 -13.42 -33.80 4.59
N GLY A 404 -12.61 -34.84 4.84
CA GLY A 404 -13.01 -36.02 5.60
C GLY A 404 -13.01 -35.83 7.12
N PRO A 405 -13.71 -36.71 7.86
CA PRO A 405 -13.84 -36.63 9.31
C PRO A 405 -12.51 -36.75 10.07
N LYS A 406 -11.58 -37.63 9.68
CA LYS A 406 -10.28 -37.80 10.38
C LYS A 406 -9.44 -36.52 10.27
N SER A 407 -9.53 -35.82 9.14
CA SER A 407 -8.90 -34.53 8.91
C SER A 407 -9.50 -33.42 9.78
N LEU A 408 -10.83 -33.41 9.97
CA LEU A 408 -11.53 -32.49 10.88
C LEU A 408 -11.19 -32.76 12.35
N GLU A 409 -11.11 -34.03 12.76
CA GLU A 409 -10.62 -34.44 14.08
C GLU A 409 -9.17 -33.99 14.30
N LYS A 410 -8.30 -34.16 13.31
CA LYS A 410 -6.90 -33.72 13.38
C LYS A 410 -6.77 -32.20 13.50
N ILE A 411 -7.60 -31.44 12.77
CA ILE A 411 -7.72 -29.98 12.97
C ILE A 411 -8.14 -29.69 14.41
N SER A 412 -9.26 -30.27 14.88
CA SER A 412 -9.82 -30.05 16.21
C SER A 412 -8.81 -30.32 17.34
N SER A 413 -8.07 -31.42 17.23
CA SER A 413 -6.98 -31.79 18.14
C SER A 413 -5.90 -30.72 18.22
N VAL A 414 -5.36 -30.28 17.08
CA VAL A 414 -4.23 -29.34 17.02
C VAL A 414 -4.65 -27.92 17.40
N ILE A 415 -5.83 -27.44 16.98
CA ILE A 415 -6.25 -26.06 17.29
C ILE A 415 -6.66 -25.86 18.75
N SER A 416 -6.87 -26.94 19.52
CA SER A 416 -7.36 -26.88 20.90
C SER A 416 -6.50 -26.04 21.86
N SER A 417 -5.20 -25.89 21.55
CA SER A 417 -4.24 -25.07 22.31
C SER A 417 -3.94 -23.69 21.69
N CYS A 418 -4.53 -23.36 20.54
CA CYS A 418 -4.29 -22.08 19.87
C CYS A 418 -4.83 -20.89 20.67
N LYS A 419 -4.20 -19.72 20.51
CA LYS A 419 -4.71 -18.44 21.00
C LYS A 419 -5.26 -17.56 19.90
N LYS A 420 -4.90 -17.85 18.65
CA LYS A 420 -5.45 -17.18 17.48
C LYS A 420 -5.58 -18.15 16.29
N ILE A 421 -6.66 -18.04 15.53
CA ILE A 421 -6.91 -18.83 14.31
C ILE A 421 -7.39 -17.93 13.18
N LEU A 422 -6.88 -18.15 11.97
CA LEU A 422 -7.32 -17.49 10.73
C LEU A 422 -7.85 -18.53 9.74
N TRP A 423 -9.16 -18.55 9.49
CA TRP A 423 -9.78 -19.38 8.46
C TRP A 423 -10.11 -18.54 7.22
N ILE A 424 -9.53 -18.86 6.06
CA ILE A 424 -9.83 -18.18 4.78
C ILE A 424 -10.27 -19.20 3.72
N GLY A 425 -11.44 -19.00 3.12
CA GLY A 425 -11.93 -19.82 1.99
C GLY A 425 -12.48 -21.21 2.38
N SER A 426 -13.06 -21.89 1.39
CA SER A 426 -13.79 -23.15 1.62
C SER A 426 -12.87 -24.36 1.79
N PRO A 427 -13.18 -25.30 2.71
CA PRO A 427 -12.58 -26.64 2.72
C PRO A 427 -13.11 -27.53 1.59
N SER A 428 -14.31 -27.25 1.07
CA SER A 428 -14.95 -28.05 0.02
C SER A 428 -14.32 -27.86 -1.36
N LEU A 429 -14.46 -28.89 -2.19
CA LEU A 429 -13.91 -29.01 -3.53
C LEU A 429 -14.96 -28.79 -4.64
N ARG A 430 -16.25 -28.93 -4.30
CA ARG A 430 -17.40 -28.75 -5.20
C ARG A 430 -18.10 -27.42 -4.93
N LEU A 431 -18.57 -26.76 -5.98
CA LEU A 431 -19.42 -25.56 -5.87
C LEU A 431 -20.90 -25.97 -5.68
N LEU A 432 -21.19 -26.58 -4.53
CA LEU A 432 -22.58 -26.73 -4.07
C LEU A 432 -23.08 -25.38 -3.54
N LYS A 433 -24.36 -25.06 -3.78
CA LYS A 433 -24.89 -23.69 -3.56
C LYS A 433 -25.21 -23.37 -2.10
N GLU A 434 -25.73 -24.35 -1.36
CA GLU A 434 -25.94 -24.27 0.09
C GLU A 434 -25.29 -25.48 0.80
N ASP A 435 -24.91 -25.24 2.06
CA ASP A 435 -24.38 -26.16 3.09
C ASP A 435 -23.38 -27.26 2.64
N THR A 436 -22.09 -26.92 2.63
CA THR A 436 -21.00 -27.91 2.56
C THR A 436 -20.66 -28.40 3.97
N SER A 437 -20.97 -29.66 4.26
CA SER A 437 -20.91 -30.23 5.62
C SER A 437 -19.55 -30.04 6.31
N GLY A 438 -18.44 -30.09 5.58
CA GLY A 438 -17.09 -29.88 6.12
C GLY A 438 -16.83 -28.45 6.60
N ALA A 439 -17.45 -27.45 5.97
CA ALA A 439 -17.38 -26.06 6.43
C ALA A 439 -18.20 -25.85 7.71
N SER A 440 -19.38 -26.46 7.80
CA SER A 440 -20.28 -26.37 8.96
C SER A 440 -19.70 -27.11 10.18
N HIS A 441 -19.08 -28.28 10.00
CA HIS A 441 -18.31 -28.96 11.05
C HIS A 441 -17.07 -28.16 11.47
N LEU A 442 -16.30 -27.60 10.52
CA LEU A 442 -15.16 -26.74 10.84
C LEU A 442 -15.58 -25.50 11.62
N ALA A 443 -16.71 -24.88 11.28
CA ALA A 443 -17.27 -23.76 12.03
C ALA A 443 -17.65 -24.15 13.48
N ALA A 444 -18.20 -25.34 13.71
CA ALA A 444 -18.49 -25.85 15.06
C ALA A 444 -17.20 -26.12 15.87
N ILE A 445 -16.18 -26.70 15.24
CA ILE A 445 -14.85 -26.94 15.82
C ILE A 445 -14.18 -25.61 16.22
N LEU A 446 -14.27 -24.60 15.36
CA LEU A 446 -13.78 -23.24 15.64
C LEU A 446 -14.60 -22.57 16.75
N HIS A 447 -15.94 -22.64 16.70
CA HIS A 447 -16.80 -22.06 17.74
C HIS A 447 -16.48 -22.61 19.13
N LYS A 448 -16.31 -23.94 19.26
CA LYS A 448 -15.86 -24.59 20.51
C LYS A 448 -14.51 -24.03 20.99
N SER A 449 -13.58 -23.78 20.08
CA SER A 449 -12.28 -23.19 20.39
C SER A 449 -12.40 -21.72 20.86
N SER A 450 -13.36 -20.95 20.32
CA SER A 450 -13.63 -19.57 20.75
C SER A 450 -14.17 -19.44 22.18
N ASN A 451 -14.64 -20.53 22.79
CA ASN A 451 -15.00 -20.51 24.20
C ASN A 451 -13.76 -20.55 25.13
N ASN A 452 -12.61 -20.99 24.62
CA ASN A 452 -11.36 -21.19 25.38
C ASN A 452 -10.37 -20.00 25.30
N ALA A 453 -10.90 -18.78 25.14
CA ALA A 453 -10.12 -17.55 24.92
C ALA A 453 -9.25 -17.55 23.64
N CYS A 454 -9.67 -18.28 22.59
CA CYS A 454 -9.03 -18.24 21.27
C CYS A 454 -9.73 -17.23 20.35
N GLU A 455 -8.96 -16.25 19.86
CA GLU A 455 -9.44 -15.32 18.83
C GLU A 455 -9.55 -16.01 17.46
N ILE A 456 -10.64 -15.77 16.73
CA ILE A 456 -10.90 -16.42 15.43
C ILE A 456 -11.27 -15.37 14.38
N PHE A 457 -10.54 -15.37 13.27
CA PHE A 457 -10.83 -14.60 12.07
C PHE A 457 -11.31 -15.54 10.96
N ALA A 458 -12.57 -15.44 10.54
CA ALA A 458 -13.11 -16.20 9.41
C ALA A 458 -13.33 -15.25 8.22
N ALA A 459 -12.86 -15.61 7.02
CA ALA A 459 -12.83 -14.70 5.87
C ALA A 459 -13.36 -15.31 4.57
N GLY A 460 -14.26 -14.56 3.92
CA GLY A 460 -14.98 -14.94 2.70
C GLY A 460 -16.35 -15.55 2.98
N ASN A 461 -17.23 -15.54 1.98
CA ASN A 461 -18.64 -15.92 2.14
C ASN A 461 -18.85 -17.26 2.85
N ILE A 462 -18.14 -18.33 2.47
CA ILE A 462 -18.33 -19.65 3.07
C ILE A 462 -17.93 -19.67 4.57
N PRO A 463 -16.71 -19.27 4.97
CA PRO A 463 -16.37 -19.11 6.39
C PRO A 463 -17.29 -18.16 7.16
N CYS A 464 -17.61 -16.98 6.60
CA CYS A 464 -18.46 -16.00 7.28
C CYS A 464 -19.90 -16.50 7.48
N ASN A 465 -20.47 -17.21 6.51
CA ASN A 465 -21.82 -17.76 6.61
C ASN A 465 -21.86 -18.93 7.61
N ALA A 466 -20.92 -19.88 7.52
CA ALA A 466 -20.87 -21.04 8.42
C ALA A 466 -20.66 -20.62 9.89
N MET A 467 -19.74 -19.66 10.16
CA MET A 467 -19.60 -19.09 11.50
C MET A 467 -20.84 -18.30 11.92
N GLY A 468 -21.41 -17.47 11.02
CA GLY A 468 -22.53 -16.57 11.32
C GLY A 468 -23.86 -17.26 11.64
N GLN A 469 -24.05 -18.52 11.22
CA GLN A 469 -25.17 -19.37 11.64
C GLN A 469 -25.04 -19.81 13.10
N ILE A 470 -23.82 -20.16 13.53
CA ILE A 470 -23.50 -20.72 14.84
C ILE A 470 -23.32 -19.62 15.90
N SER A 471 -22.48 -18.61 15.63
CA SER A 471 -22.11 -17.57 16.59
C SER A 471 -22.93 -16.30 16.41
N ARG A 472 -23.90 -16.06 17.30
CA ARG A 472 -24.68 -14.80 17.35
C ARG A 472 -24.11 -13.74 18.32
N SER A 473 -23.17 -14.09 19.20
CA SER A 473 -22.75 -13.22 20.32
C SER A 473 -21.28 -13.29 20.77
N SER A 474 -20.44 -14.17 20.19
CA SER A 474 -19.05 -14.32 20.64
C SER A 474 -18.15 -13.19 20.12
N SER A 475 -17.70 -12.31 21.03
CA SER A 475 -16.72 -11.24 20.75
C SER A 475 -15.34 -11.74 20.33
N GLN A 476 -15.08 -13.04 20.42
CA GLN A 476 -13.84 -13.67 20.01
C GLN A 476 -13.79 -13.97 18.51
N ILE A 477 -14.95 -14.08 17.86
CA ILE A 477 -15.08 -14.35 16.42
C ILE A 477 -15.19 -13.02 15.64
N LYS A 478 -14.41 -12.90 14.57
CA LYS A 478 -14.39 -11.78 13.61
C LYS A 478 -14.62 -12.33 12.21
N LEU A 479 -15.48 -11.69 11.44
CA LEU A 479 -15.91 -12.15 10.12
C LEU A 479 -15.51 -11.11 9.08
N LEU A 480 -14.75 -11.50 8.06
CA LEU A 480 -14.23 -10.61 7.01
C LEU A 480 -14.74 -11.08 5.64
N LYS A 481 -15.96 -10.66 5.28
CA LYS A 481 -16.66 -11.11 4.07
C LYS A 481 -15.89 -10.77 2.78
N ASN A 482 -15.29 -9.57 2.71
CA ASN A 482 -14.53 -9.13 1.55
C ASN A 482 -13.09 -9.70 1.53
N THR A 483 -12.94 -10.88 0.93
CA THR A 483 -11.61 -11.48 0.73
C THR A 483 -10.73 -10.75 -0.26
N THR A 484 -11.26 -9.90 -1.16
CA THR A 484 -10.43 -9.15 -2.11
C THR A 484 -9.53 -8.15 -1.39
N VAL A 485 -10.09 -7.37 -0.46
CA VAL A 485 -9.33 -6.45 0.40
C VAL A 485 -8.29 -7.20 1.22
N LEU A 486 -8.68 -8.32 1.85
CA LEU A 486 -7.79 -9.18 2.63
C LEU A 486 -6.63 -9.75 1.78
N TRP A 487 -6.91 -10.29 0.59
CA TRP A 487 -5.88 -10.86 -0.28
C TRP A 487 -4.93 -9.79 -0.84
N GLU A 488 -5.39 -8.57 -1.13
CA GLU A 488 -4.52 -7.48 -1.55
C GLU A 488 -3.64 -6.98 -0.40
N PHE A 489 -4.20 -6.82 0.80
CA PHE A 489 -3.44 -6.48 2.01
C PHE A 489 -2.37 -7.52 2.34
N LEU A 490 -2.73 -8.82 2.33
CA LEU A 490 -1.79 -9.91 2.59
C LEU A 490 -0.71 -10.07 1.50
N LYS A 491 -0.89 -9.53 0.29
CA LYS A 491 0.19 -9.41 -0.70
C LYS A 491 1.21 -8.29 -0.36
N GLY A 492 1.06 -7.63 0.79
CA GLY A 492 1.90 -6.51 1.22
C GLY A 492 1.65 -5.23 0.41
N ARG A 493 0.46 -5.08 -0.19
CA ARG A 493 0.09 -3.90 -0.98
C ARG A 493 -0.56 -2.84 -0.09
N THR A 494 -0.17 -1.59 -0.29
CA THR A 494 -0.92 -0.45 0.25
C THR A 494 -2.31 -0.43 -0.39
N LEU A 495 -3.36 -0.53 0.41
CA LEU A 495 -4.74 -0.38 -0.04
C LEU A 495 -5.03 1.11 -0.30
N PRO A 496 -5.38 1.52 -1.52
CA PRO A 496 -5.43 2.94 -1.90
C PRO A 496 -6.50 3.75 -1.15
N GLY A 497 -7.64 3.16 -0.76
CA GLY A 497 -8.64 3.83 0.08
C GLY A 497 -8.13 4.12 1.48
N ILE A 498 -7.44 3.16 2.12
CA ILE A 498 -6.77 3.40 3.42
C ILE A 498 -5.73 4.53 3.27
N ALA A 499 -4.94 4.52 2.20
CA ALA A 499 -3.94 5.55 1.95
C ALA A 499 -4.52 6.95 1.63
N ALA A 500 -5.79 7.04 1.24
CA ALA A 500 -6.51 8.31 1.10
C ALA A 500 -6.95 8.89 2.46
N LEU A 501 -7.12 8.03 3.47
CA LEU A 501 -7.42 8.38 4.86
C LEU A 501 -6.16 8.46 5.76
N ASP A 502 -5.01 7.95 5.29
CA ASP A 502 -3.65 8.14 5.86
C ASP A 502 -3.14 9.58 5.63
N LYS A 503 -4.04 10.55 5.85
CA LYS A 503 -3.75 11.94 6.17
C LYS A 503 -3.62 12.02 7.69
N ALA A 504 -2.56 11.48 8.27
CA ALA A 504 -2.39 11.51 9.72
C ALA A 504 -2.48 12.95 10.26
N TYR A 505 -3.51 13.22 11.05
CA TYR A 505 -3.75 14.46 11.79
C TYR A 505 -4.48 14.10 13.09
N PRO A 506 -3.97 14.48 14.26
CA PRO A 506 -2.63 15.01 14.48
C PRO A 506 -1.55 13.95 14.19
N TYR A 507 -0.39 14.38 13.69
CA TYR A 507 0.83 13.59 13.91
C TYR A 507 1.17 13.74 15.39
N ALA A 508 0.90 12.70 16.20
CA ALA A 508 1.19 12.69 17.64
C ALA A 508 2.70 12.52 17.92
N ILE A 509 3.51 13.48 17.46
CA ILE A 509 4.96 13.47 17.63
C ILE A 509 5.30 14.02 19.01
N ARG A 510 5.88 13.15 19.85
CA ARG A 510 6.50 13.53 21.12
C ARG A 510 7.82 14.27 20.86
N TRP A 511 7.75 15.57 20.62
CA TRP A 511 8.92 16.38 20.24
C TRP A 511 10.03 16.38 21.29
N ASP A 512 9.69 16.19 22.57
CA ASP A 512 10.58 15.90 23.71
C ASP A 512 11.51 14.69 23.50
N SER A 513 11.06 13.70 22.73
CA SER A 513 11.82 12.48 22.40
C SER A 513 12.57 12.57 21.07
N VAL A 514 12.31 13.63 20.29
CA VAL A 514 12.88 13.88 18.96
C VAL A 514 14.01 14.90 19.01
N PHE A 515 13.83 15.98 19.78
CA PHE A 515 14.80 17.06 19.96
C PHE A 515 15.07 17.30 21.44
N SER A 516 16.30 17.66 21.81
CA SER A 516 16.64 17.95 23.23
C SER A 516 16.08 19.27 23.75
N ASP A 517 15.75 20.20 22.85
CA ASP A 517 14.93 21.36 23.15
C ASP A 517 13.97 21.58 21.97
N PRO A 518 12.69 21.18 22.07
CA PRO A 518 11.71 21.35 21.01
C PRO A 518 11.13 22.78 20.92
N SER A 519 11.52 23.70 21.81
CA SER A 519 11.07 25.10 21.77
C SER A 519 11.84 25.96 20.74
N LEU A 520 13.02 25.50 20.32
CA LEU A 520 13.87 26.16 19.34
C LEU A 520 13.15 26.42 18.00
N PRO A 521 13.57 27.43 17.22
CA PRO A 521 13.13 27.62 15.84
C PRO A 521 13.26 26.35 14.98
N LEU A 522 12.30 26.13 14.09
CA LEU A 522 12.23 24.98 13.19
C LEU A 522 12.56 25.37 11.75
N VAL A 523 13.43 24.57 11.13
CA VAL A 523 13.72 24.56 9.70
C VAL A 523 13.22 23.24 9.11
N VAL A 524 12.43 23.31 8.02
CA VAL A 524 11.86 22.14 7.34
C VAL A 524 12.36 22.05 5.90
N ASP A 525 12.86 20.87 5.48
CA ASP A 525 13.31 20.58 4.11
C ASP A 525 12.39 19.54 3.47
N ILE A 526 11.74 19.91 2.38
CA ILE A 526 10.70 19.13 1.70
C ILE A 526 11.30 18.45 0.47
N GLY A 527 11.27 17.11 0.45
CA GLY A 527 12.00 16.31 -0.54
C GLY A 527 13.47 16.10 -0.16
N SER A 528 13.77 16.07 1.14
CA SER A 528 15.14 16.10 1.70
C SER A 528 16.08 14.95 1.25
N GLY A 529 15.58 13.91 0.57
CA GLY A 529 16.43 12.91 -0.07
C GLY A 529 17.35 12.16 0.91
N ASN A 530 18.66 12.16 0.66
CA ASN A 530 19.66 11.58 1.58
C ASN A 530 19.95 12.48 2.80
N GLY A 531 19.34 13.67 2.89
CA GLY A 531 19.43 14.58 4.03
C GLY A 531 20.75 15.33 4.19
N LEU A 532 21.68 15.29 3.22
CA LEU A 532 23.02 15.88 3.34
C LEU A 532 22.98 17.36 3.76
N PHE A 533 22.08 18.14 3.15
CA PHE A 533 21.83 19.54 3.48
C PHE A 533 21.51 19.71 4.98
N LEU A 534 20.48 19.02 5.48
CA LEU A 534 20.10 19.08 6.89
C LEU A 534 21.19 18.54 7.83
N PHE A 535 21.95 17.51 7.43
CA PHE A 535 23.08 17.00 8.21
C PHE A 535 24.21 18.01 8.37
N GLN A 536 24.41 18.90 7.41
CA GLN A 536 25.38 19.99 7.50
C GLN A 536 24.80 21.20 8.23
N MET A 537 23.55 21.58 7.97
CA MET A 537 22.85 22.66 8.68
C MET A 537 22.78 22.39 10.18
N ALA A 538 22.33 21.21 10.62
CA ALA A 538 22.27 20.84 12.04
C ALA A 538 23.65 20.69 12.70
N LYS A 539 24.75 20.62 11.94
CA LYS A 539 26.12 20.72 12.46
C LYS A 539 26.55 22.18 12.64
N LYS A 540 26.24 23.04 11.67
CA LYS A 540 26.63 24.46 11.59
C LYS A 540 25.80 25.36 12.52
N VAL A 541 24.51 25.07 12.67
CA VAL A 541 23.51 25.85 13.44
C VAL A 541 23.01 24.98 14.61
N LYS A 542 22.85 25.57 15.79
CA LYS A 542 22.60 24.85 17.06
C LYS A 542 21.41 25.38 17.86
N ASP A 543 21.12 26.65 17.66
CA ASP A 543 19.96 27.45 18.04
C ASP A 543 18.72 27.18 17.14
N SER A 544 18.67 26.03 16.46
CA SER A 544 17.54 25.61 15.63
C SER A 544 17.46 24.09 15.49
N ASN A 545 16.24 23.59 15.35
CA ASN A 545 15.94 22.20 15.00
C ASN A 545 15.64 22.05 13.50
N PHE A 546 15.99 20.89 12.97
CA PHE A 546 15.95 20.57 11.55
C PHE A 546 15.11 19.33 11.28
N LEU A 547 14.17 19.43 10.33
CA LEU A 547 13.20 18.38 10.02
C LEU A 547 13.14 18.10 8.52
N GLY A 548 13.56 16.90 8.10
CA GLY A 548 13.43 16.43 6.72
C GLY A 548 12.12 15.69 6.50
N LEU A 549 11.33 16.13 5.52
CA LEU A 549 10.14 15.43 5.04
C LEU A 549 10.46 14.76 3.70
N GLU A 550 10.32 13.44 3.62
CA GLU A 550 10.72 12.67 2.43
C GLU A 550 9.82 11.44 2.19
N MET A 551 9.16 11.37 1.03
CA MET A 551 8.19 10.33 0.71
C MET A 551 8.83 8.93 0.56
N ASN A 552 10.12 8.86 0.22
CA ASN A 552 10.86 7.62 0.08
C ASN A 552 11.31 7.07 1.44
N LYS A 553 10.50 6.16 2.01
CA LYS A 553 10.75 5.46 3.27
C LYS A 553 12.16 4.85 3.38
N LYS A 554 12.77 4.39 2.28
CA LYS A 554 14.14 3.83 2.27
C LYS A 554 15.23 4.90 2.49
N LEU A 555 15.00 6.13 2.05
CA LEU A 555 15.92 7.24 2.31
C LEU A 555 15.78 7.70 3.76
N VAL A 556 14.56 7.91 4.26
CA VAL A 556 14.33 8.29 5.66
C VAL A 556 14.91 7.26 6.65
N SER A 557 14.82 5.95 6.38
CA SER A 557 15.50 4.94 7.21
C SER A 557 17.03 5.12 7.25
N ARG A 558 17.66 5.50 6.13
CA ARG A 558 19.10 5.81 6.10
C ARG A 558 19.40 7.09 6.88
N CYS A 559 18.60 8.14 6.70
CA CYS A 559 18.78 9.41 7.39
C CYS A 559 18.60 9.26 8.91
N ARG A 560 17.59 8.52 9.38
CA ARG A 560 17.41 8.19 10.81
C ARG A 560 18.61 7.43 11.39
N ASN A 561 19.14 6.44 10.67
CA ASN A 561 20.37 5.75 11.09
C ASN A 561 21.59 6.70 11.12
N GLY A 562 21.69 7.64 10.18
CA GLY A 562 22.71 8.69 10.17
C GLY A 562 22.60 9.66 11.36
N VAL A 563 21.39 10.01 11.79
CA VAL A 563 21.16 10.82 13.01
C VAL A 563 21.67 10.09 14.25
N LEU A 564 21.29 8.81 14.41
CA LEU A 564 21.73 7.97 15.53
C LEU A 564 23.27 7.84 15.59
N LEU A 565 23.92 7.60 14.44
CA LEU A 565 25.37 7.48 14.35
C LEU A 565 26.11 8.82 14.58
N SER A 566 25.54 9.95 14.13
CA SER A 566 26.14 11.28 14.29
C SER A 566 25.84 11.94 15.65
N LYS A 567 24.95 11.36 16.46
CA LYS A 567 24.50 11.86 17.77
C LYS A 567 23.94 13.29 17.74
N LEU A 568 23.45 13.75 16.59
CA LEU A 568 22.78 15.04 16.45
C LEU A 568 21.42 14.99 17.17
N LYS A 569 21.18 15.94 18.08
CA LYS A 569 19.94 16.03 18.88
C LYS A 569 19.00 17.15 18.44
N ASN A 570 19.31 17.80 17.32
CA ASN A 570 18.54 18.88 16.70
C ASN A 570 18.18 18.55 15.23
N LEU A 571 18.16 17.27 14.86
CA LEU A 571 17.88 16.81 13.49
C LEU A 571 17.00 15.56 13.49
N HIS A 572 15.91 15.59 12.73
CA HIS A 572 15.01 14.45 12.53
C HIS A 572 14.53 14.32 11.08
N PHE A 573 14.02 13.14 10.73
CA PHE A 573 13.45 12.84 9.41
C PHE A 573 12.16 12.06 9.56
N ILE A 574 11.11 12.45 8.83
CA ILE A 574 9.80 11.79 8.80
C ILE A 574 9.49 11.37 7.37
N SER A 575 9.01 10.14 7.19
CA SER A 575 8.65 9.66 5.85
C SER A 575 7.17 9.80 5.58
N THR A 576 6.84 10.70 4.66
CA THR A 576 5.49 11.21 4.48
C THR A 576 5.34 11.98 3.16
N ASN A 577 4.11 12.23 2.74
CA ASN A 577 3.78 13.15 1.66
C ASN A 577 3.54 14.55 2.25
N ALA A 578 4.52 15.45 2.10
CA ALA A 578 4.43 16.80 2.66
C ALA A 578 3.14 17.54 2.25
N THR A 579 2.62 17.32 1.04
CA THR A 579 1.41 17.98 0.54
C THR A 579 0.15 17.67 1.36
N SER A 580 0.09 16.50 2.02
CA SER A 580 -1.00 16.16 2.96
C SER A 580 -0.58 16.24 4.42
N SER A 581 0.72 16.22 4.74
CA SER A 581 1.22 16.10 6.11
C SER A 581 1.87 17.34 6.70
N PHE A 582 2.26 18.34 5.90
CA PHE A 582 3.08 19.47 6.38
C PHE A 582 2.37 20.22 7.50
N GLY A 583 1.12 20.65 7.26
CA GLY A 583 0.28 21.29 8.26
C GLY A 583 0.16 20.44 9.54
N PRO A 584 -0.36 19.21 9.45
CA PRO A 584 -0.49 18.28 10.58
C PRO A 584 0.78 18.03 11.41
N ILE A 585 1.96 17.96 10.77
CA ILE A 585 3.23 17.78 11.46
C ILE A 585 3.66 19.08 12.14
N VAL A 586 3.74 20.17 11.37
CA VAL A 586 4.36 21.41 11.84
C VAL A 586 3.46 22.17 12.82
N SER A 587 2.13 22.06 12.73
CA SER A 587 1.22 22.62 13.73
C SER A 587 1.28 21.92 15.10
N SER A 588 1.93 20.75 15.18
CA SER A 588 2.16 20.04 16.45
C SER A 588 3.48 20.44 17.14
N TYR A 589 4.36 21.15 16.43
CA TYR A 589 5.68 21.53 16.92
C TYR A 589 5.59 22.78 17.81
N PRO A 590 6.17 22.80 19.02
CA PRO A 590 5.92 23.87 19.99
C PRO A 590 6.77 25.13 19.79
N GLY A 591 7.90 25.05 19.07
CA GLY A 591 8.67 26.22 18.63
C GLY A 591 8.13 26.86 17.34
N LYS A 592 8.81 27.88 16.82
CA LYS A 592 8.36 28.64 15.63
C LYS A 592 8.95 28.08 14.33
N LEU A 593 8.13 27.84 13.30
CA LEU A 593 8.60 27.62 11.94
C LEU A 593 9.22 28.91 11.39
N VAL A 594 10.51 28.90 11.04
CA VAL A 594 11.25 30.09 10.55
C VAL A 594 11.75 29.97 9.11
N LEU A 595 11.97 28.75 8.62
CA LEU A 595 12.42 28.49 7.25
C LEU A 595 11.81 27.20 6.71
N VAL A 596 11.28 27.27 5.49
CA VAL A 596 10.99 26.08 4.66
C VAL A 596 11.90 26.08 3.45
N THR A 597 12.43 24.92 3.09
CA THR A 597 13.30 24.73 1.92
C THR A 597 12.68 23.68 0.99
N ILE A 598 12.62 23.97 -0.32
CA ILE A 598 12.15 23.05 -1.36
C ILE A 598 13.23 23.04 -2.46
N GLN A 599 14.05 21.99 -2.47
CA GLN A 599 15.33 21.99 -3.18
C GLN A 599 15.42 20.81 -4.16
N CYS A 600 15.56 21.11 -5.45
CA CYS A 600 15.67 20.15 -6.56
C CYS A 600 14.61 19.03 -6.48
N PRO A 601 13.30 19.36 -6.33
CA PRO A 601 12.26 18.41 -5.95
C PRO A 601 12.09 17.31 -7.01
N ASN A 602 12.09 16.06 -6.53
CA ASN A 602 12.45 14.86 -7.31
C ASN A 602 11.79 14.72 -8.71
N PRO A 603 12.56 14.83 -9.80
CA PRO A 603 12.02 14.72 -11.15
C PRO A 603 11.98 13.27 -11.67
N ASP A 604 10.80 12.79 -12.04
CA ASP A 604 10.69 11.60 -12.90
C ASP A 604 11.25 11.93 -14.30
N PHE A 605 12.45 11.41 -14.60
CA PHE A 605 13.35 11.98 -15.62
C PHE A 605 12.85 11.98 -17.07
N ASN A 606 11.75 11.28 -17.38
CA ASN A 606 11.34 10.99 -18.76
C ASN A 606 10.18 11.84 -19.31
N ARG A 607 9.44 12.63 -18.51
CA ARG A 607 8.27 13.40 -19.00
C ARG A 607 8.06 14.73 -18.24
N GLY A 608 8.28 15.86 -18.92
CA GLY A 608 8.15 17.21 -18.33
C GLY A 608 6.77 17.51 -17.70
N ILE A 609 5.69 16.92 -18.22
CA ILE A 609 4.30 17.11 -17.77
C ILE A 609 4.07 16.68 -16.30
N TYR A 610 4.97 15.89 -15.71
CA TYR A 610 4.79 15.33 -14.36
C TYR A 610 5.50 16.13 -13.25
N ARG A 611 6.32 17.13 -13.60
CA ARG A 611 7.09 17.95 -12.63
C ARG A 611 6.21 18.92 -11.83
N TRP A 612 5.07 19.32 -12.38
CA TRP A 612 4.20 20.40 -11.90
C TRP A 612 3.33 20.07 -10.66
N LYS A 613 3.64 19.01 -9.89
CA LYS A 613 2.75 18.48 -8.85
C LYS A 613 3.26 18.61 -7.41
N MET A 614 4.40 19.24 -7.18
CA MET A 614 5.07 19.20 -5.87
C MET A 614 4.74 20.39 -4.96
N VAL A 615 4.58 21.60 -5.51
CA VAL A 615 4.07 22.76 -4.78
C VAL A 615 2.60 22.96 -5.19
N GLN A 616 1.69 22.32 -4.43
CA GLN A 616 0.24 22.44 -4.64
C GLN A 616 -0.33 23.48 -3.67
N ARG A 617 -1.46 24.10 -4.03
CA ARG A 617 -2.22 25.05 -3.21
C ARG A 617 -2.28 24.68 -1.71
N THR A 618 -2.66 23.46 -1.39
CA THR A 618 -2.82 22.99 0.01
C THR A 618 -1.52 23.00 0.80
N LEU A 619 -0.38 22.69 0.15
CA LEU A 619 0.94 22.79 0.76
C LEU A 619 1.35 24.26 0.94
N VAL A 620 1.09 25.11 -0.05
CA VAL A 620 1.38 26.55 0.02
C VAL A 620 0.59 27.22 1.15
N GLU A 621 -0.72 26.99 1.22
CA GLU A 621 -1.58 27.54 2.28
C GLU A 621 -1.12 27.05 3.66
N ALA A 622 -0.81 25.76 3.82
CA ALA A 622 -0.32 25.20 5.08
C ALA A 622 1.07 25.73 5.50
N ILE A 623 2.00 25.93 4.56
CA ILE A 623 3.29 26.57 4.83
C ILE A 623 3.07 28.01 5.27
N ILE A 624 2.31 28.79 4.50
CA ILE A 624 2.19 30.24 4.69
C ILE A 624 1.40 30.58 5.96
N ASP A 625 0.37 29.81 6.32
CA ASP A 625 -0.37 30.08 7.56
C ASP A 625 0.45 29.70 8.82
N LEU A 626 1.31 28.66 8.76
CA LEU A 626 2.17 28.25 9.90
C LEU A 626 3.54 28.96 10.01
N LEU A 627 4.08 29.49 8.91
CA LEU A 627 5.37 30.20 8.91
C LEU A 627 5.32 31.46 9.79
N ALA A 628 6.37 31.74 10.55
CA ALA A 628 6.46 32.96 11.34
C ALA A 628 6.50 34.22 10.44
N VAL A 629 6.04 35.36 10.94
CA VAL A 629 6.24 36.66 10.27
C VAL A 629 7.75 36.94 10.17
N LYS A 630 8.21 37.42 9.01
CA LYS A 630 9.62 37.47 8.56
C LYS A 630 10.29 36.10 8.34
N GLY A 631 9.62 34.99 8.59
CA GLY A 631 10.08 33.65 8.20
C GLY A 631 10.15 33.52 6.67
N LYS A 632 11.00 32.62 6.18
CA LYS A 632 11.35 32.51 4.77
C LYS A 632 10.97 31.17 4.12
N VAL A 633 10.83 31.17 2.80
CA VAL A 633 10.75 29.98 1.96
C VAL A 633 11.84 30.07 0.89
N PHE A 634 12.73 29.08 0.82
CA PHE A 634 13.77 28.99 -0.19
C PHE A 634 13.40 27.94 -1.24
N LEU A 635 13.46 28.33 -2.51
CA LEU A 635 13.09 27.52 -3.67
C LEU A 635 14.32 27.38 -4.59
N GLN A 636 14.69 26.14 -4.92
CA GLN A 636 15.86 25.85 -5.75
C GLN A 636 15.57 24.73 -6.77
N SER A 637 15.99 24.91 -8.04
CA SER A 637 15.90 23.90 -9.09
C SER A 637 17.01 24.06 -10.14
N ASP A 638 17.39 22.97 -10.80
CA ASP A 638 18.23 22.98 -12.01
C ASP A 638 17.44 23.26 -13.30
N VAL A 639 16.15 23.61 -13.16
CA VAL A 639 15.23 23.93 -14.26
C VAL A 639 14.45 25.20 -13.92
N GLU A 640 14.76 26.27 -14.63
CA GLU A 640 14.19 27.63 -14.46
C GLU A 640 12.67 27.65 -14.34
N ALA A 641 11.96 27.09 -15.32
CA ALA A 641 10.50 27.02 -15.35
C ALA A 641 9.89 26.29 -14.13
N VAL A 642 10.64 25.42 -13.45
CA VAL A 642 10.19 24.78 -12.21
C VAL A 642 10.35 25.73 -11.02
N THR A 643 11.44 26.50 -10.93
CA THR A 643 11.57 27.54 -9.88
C THR A 643 10.58 28.68 -10.09
N ILE A 644 10.33 29.10 -11.34
CA ILE A 644 9.27 30.07 -11.68
C ILE A 644 7.90 29.53 -11.25
N GLU A 645 7.49 28.32 -11.68
CA GLU A 645 6.19 27.78 -11.29
C GLU A 645 6.05 27.67 -9.76
N MET A 646 7.08 27.20 -9.04
CA MET A 646 7.05 27.19 -7.57
C MET A 646 6.88 28.60 -6.99
N ARG A 647 7.58 29.61 -7.52
CA ARG A 647 7.44 31.02 -7.12
C ARG A 647 6.00 31.51 -7.32
N GLU A 648 5.45 31.33 -8.51
CA GLU A 648 4.09 31.79 -8.85
C GLU A 648 2.99 31.07 -8.03
N GLN A 649 3.16 29.78 -7.71
CA GLN A 649 2.27 29.05 -6.79
C GLN A 649 2.27 29.68 -5.39
N PHE A 650 3.45 30.06 -4.86
CA PHE A 650 3.58 30.74 -3.56
C PHE A 650 3.01 32.16 -3.55
N ILE A 651 3.17 32.93 -4.63
CA ILE A 651 2.56 34.25 -4.77
C ILE A 651 1.03 34.14 -4.87
N THR A 652 0.52 33.26 -5.75
CA THR A 652 -0.91 33.07 -6.02
C THR A 652 -1.68 32.62 -4.77
N TYR A 653 -1.24 31.53 -4.12
CA TYR A 653 -1.94 30.97 -2.96
C TYR A 653 -1.48 31.57 -1.62
N GLY A 654 -0.48 32.45 -1.65
CA GLY A 654 -0.03 33.21 -0.48
C GLY A 654 -0.96 34.32 -0.02
N ARG A 655 -2.00 34.65 -0.80
CA ARG A 655 -3.07 35.60 -0.40
C ARG A 655 -2.52 36.94 0.09
N GLY A 656 -1.47 37.44 -0.58
CA GLY A 656 -0.77 38.68 -0.23
C GLY A 656 0.19 38.61 0.97
N LYS A 657 0.27 37.48 1.69
CA LYS A 657 1.11 37.34 2.90
C LYS A 657 2.60 37.07 2.61
N VAL A 658 3.01 36.93 1.35
CA VAL A 658 4.37 36.55 0.95
C VAL A 658 4.86 37.44 -0.19
N VAL A 659 6.13 37.85 -0.10
CA VAL A 659 6.84 38.62 -1.14
C VAL A 659 8.14 37.92 -1.52
N ILE A 660 8.69 38.27 -2.68
CA ILE A 660 10.06 37.90 -3.08
C ILE A 660 11.04 38.67 -2.17
N ASP A 661 12.13 38.01 -1.80
CA ASP A 661 13.12 38.47 -0.81
C ASP A 661 14.54 38.35 -1.37
N VAL A 662 14.72 38.93 -2.56
CA VAL A 662 15.96 39.06 -3.36
C VAL A 662 16.27 40.56 -3.49
N GLU A 663 17.53 40.92 -3.74
CA GLU A 663 17.97 42.33 -3.83
C GLU A 663 17.44 43.02 -5.11
N ASP A 664 17.27 44.35 -5.06
CA ASP A 664 16.60 45.15 -6.09
C ASP A 664 17.35 45.15 -7.44
N GLY A 665 17.04 44.15 -8.28
CA GLY A 665 17.53 44.06 -9.67
C GLY A 665 17.79 42.64 -10.17
N GLU A 666 17.95 41.65 -9.28
CA GLU A 666 18.27 40.26 -9.67
C GLU A 666 17.04 39.35 -9.67
N GLU A 667 16.87 38.53 -10.72
CA GLU A 667 15.80 37.52 -10.77
C GLU A 667 16.15 36.23 -9.99
N TRP A 668 17.44 35.89 -9.92
CA TRP A 668 17.93 34.62 -9.37
C TRP A 668 19.16 34.83 -8.47
N MET A 669 19.20 34.16 -7.31
CA MET A 669 20.36 34.23 -6.41
C MET A 669 21.54 33.40 -6.95
N GLU A 670 22.67 34.05 -7.26
CA GLU A 670 23.88 33.40 -7.79
C GLU A 670 24.42 32.29 -6.87
N GLU A 671 24.42 32.53 -5.56
CA GLU A 671 25.01 31.64 -4.55
C GLU A 671 24.00 31.03 -3.58
N ASN A 672 24.42 29.95 -2.91
CA ASN A 672 23.62 29.27 -1.90
C ASN A 672 23.69 30.05 -0.57
N PRO A 673 22.59 30.66 -0.09
CA PRO A 673 22.61 31.61 1.04
C PRO A 673 22.94 30.95 2.39
N PHE A 674 22.92 29.62 2.48
CA PHE A 674 23.26 28.88 3.69
C PHE A 674 24.73 28.49 3.75
N GLY A 675 25.48 28.59 2.63
CA GLY A 675 26.81 28.02 2.48
C GLY A 675 26.83 26.51 2.68
N VAL A 676 25.72 25.83 2.34
CA VAL A 676 25.50 24.38 2.52
C VAL A 676 24.67 23.89 1.33
N ARG A 677 25.26 23.07 0.47
CA ARG A 677 24.67 22.62 -0.82
C ARG A 677 24.08 21.21 -0.73
N THR A 678 23.08 20.91 -1.56
CA THR A 678 22.48 19.56 -1.66
C THR A 678 23.34 18.61 -2.51
N ASP A 679 23.10 17.30 -2.42
CA ASP A 679 23.70 16.29 -3.31
C ASP A 679 23.51 16.65 -4.80
N TRP A 680 22.29 17.11 -5.14
CA TRP A 680 21.92 17.45 -6.52
C TRP A 680 22.57 18.76 -6.98
N GLU A 681 22.62 19.77 -6.12
CA GLU A 681 23.27 21.05 -6.41
C GLU A 681 24.76 20.86 -6.69
N LEU A 682 25.46 20.06 -5.88
CA LEU A 682 26.86 19.71 -6.11
C LEU A 682 27.04 18.96 -7.45
N HIS A 683 26.13 18.05 -7.80
CA HIS A 683 26.17 17.32 -9.06
C HIS A 683 25.93 18.22 -10.30
N THR A 684 25.00 19.17 -10.21
CA THR A 684 24.64 20.08 -11.29
C THR A 684 25.72 21.15 -11.51
N ILE A 685 26.25 21.75 -10.43
CA ILE A 685 27.36 22.73 -10.53
C ILE A 685 28.62 22.05 -11.10
N ALA A 686 28.92 20.80 -10.69
CA ALA A 686 30.04 20.02 -11.25
C ALA A 686 29.88 19.66 -12.74
N GLN A 687 28.71 19.92 -13.35
CA GLN A 687 28.45 19.78 -14.79
C GLN A 687 28.43 21.12 -15.53
N GLY A 688 28.74 22.24 -14.87
CA GLY A 688 28.67 23.58 -15.47
C GLY A 688 27.25 24.02 -15.82
N LYS A 689 26.24 23.49 -15.13
CA LYS A 689 24.82 23.82 -15.34
C LYS A 689 24.35 24.88 -14.33
N PRO A 690 23.39 25.74 -14.71
CA PRO A 690 22.81 26.74 -13.82
C PRO A 690 22.00 26.11 -12.66
N MET A 691 21.78 26.91 -11.62
CA MET A 691 20.94 26.59 -10.47
C MET A 691 20.06 27.79 -10.16
N TYR A 692 18.77 27.67 -10.37
CA TYR A 692 17.79 28.75 -10.27
C TYR A 692 17.24 28.80 -8.85
N ARG A 693 17.59 29.86 -8.12
CA ARG A 693 17.31 30.04 -6.69
C ARG A 693 16.52 31.32 -6.45
N THR A 694 15.48 31.23 -5.64
CA THR A 694 14.79 32.42 -5.12
C THR A 694 14.43 32.25 -3.65
N MET A 695 14.42 33.35 -2.93
CA MET A 695 14.00 33.44 -1.54
C MET A 695 12.68 34.22 -1.49
N LEU A 696 11.73 33.72 -0.71
CA LEU A 696 10.48 34.38 -0.39
C LEU A 696 10.42 34.66 1.11
N ARG A 697 9.74 35.72 1.52
CA ARG A 697 9.56 36.08 2.93
C ARG A 697 8.09 36.37 3.24
N LYS A 698 7.61 35.83 4.36
CA LYS A 698 6.29 36.13 4.90
C LYS A 698 6.26 37.54 5.52
N ILE A 699 5.31 38.35 5.10
CA ILE A 699 4.96 39.64 5.71
C ILE A 699 3.82 39.46 6.73
N GLY A 700 3.48 40.53 7.45
CA GLY A 700 2.50 40.53 8.55
C GLY A 700 1.07 40.36 8.05
#